data_AF-A0A7V4IHS4-F1
#
_entry.id   AF-A0A7V4IHS4-F1
#
_cell.length_a   1.000
_cell.length_b   1.000
_cell.length_c   1.000
_cell.angle_alpha   90.00
_cell.angle_beta   90.00
_cell.angle_gamma   90.00
#
_symmetry.space_group_name_H-M   'P 1'
#
loop_
_entity.id
_entity.type
_entity.pdbx_description
1 polymer ?
#
loop_
_entity_poly.entity_id
_entity_poly.type
_entity_poly.pdbx_seq_one_letter_code
_entity_poly.pdbx_strand_id
1 'polypeptide(L)'
;MKRMPHYSLAALLAAAVFQATAPSVSAQVVIGSWQDNDGDGWTDNNDVSITNAANMPSKYEFMSGVVPGFAQSLAIHETGYGNHRLKVNLTALGPAALEAFTNGTQMQFRFSCPPDTGAASGYMQIAEVQVNSPGSGFVQAATVGADNFTANGFTATGDTGNNLAGGTPNFYFYASSPARSQVVTWNYSSLKSSILSAPITYLQITFVFNLGGGAPTNVFMNDVKLLGAAPPPANVVTLNTFANADEVLDTANGGANAWGNWFGTAFYQALWHPSDASNNPASGSLRVEAFYPDSGIGGCCGPQFLAQNGFNGINPPLAGNGNAQNIPVATNLSFDIRFDPSTDLNGSANWPTIEVGTRGSTFNQYIFGTFTLSATQTNWVRVNIPIAPSANWTNIPHVFFKHFSGTRTNWVVFYLDNIQFTMSAVQIPPPQMTIRKATPALRLYSGPNQYNRTQIGTVDENQSWVGGSYPVSYSFTIADHDKTTPLDEFHLFLLPLNSINGGNVDQYSDYSTASNSVRLQIVGLTAGSSQVAYQLAWKTNLVNANPNQVLFTQTNATAIGTWTLTFTSATAGTVTAPGGSPVPFTIPAAAAATFANPLVMLLGTQPNPTTAIGQYVDLTAAQTVGVAAPGVPVNSTFTSGAPVNTNLWRTASVSQDAGNLIPVGSAHPWWLHWGFPDTGFELAAKADLGNLAVPFKSPAYFTGYNTNTPVLKRTLGTRVSALIPQAALPTLNGLSNGVPGNAAFFRLQKPGPSE
;
A
#
# COMPACT_ATOMS: atom_id res chain seq x y z
N MET A 1 2.65 -52.32 -9.67
CA MET A 1 2.22 -52.25 -8.25
C MET A 1 3.29 -51.46 -7.50
N LYS A 2 3.07 -50.37 -6.78
CA LYS A 2 1.92 -49.79 -6.08
C LYS A 2 1.89 -48.26 -6.30
N ARG A 3 0.71 -47.68 -6.06
CA ARG A 3 0.28 -46.28 -6.27
C ARG A 3 1.06 -45.25 -5.43
N MET A 4 1.11 -44.02 -5.95
CA MET A 4 1.34 -42.75 -5.20
C MET A 4 0.29 -42.56 -4.08
N PRO A 5 0.51 -41.61 -3.15
CA PRO A 5 0.00 -40.26 -3.39
C PRO A 5 0.97 -39.12 -3.06
N HIS A 6 0.73 -37.99 -3.74
CA HIS A 6 1.30 -36.66 -3.57
C HIS A 6 1.06 -36.09 -2.16
N TYR A 7 2.03 -35.33 -1.64
CA TYR A 7 1.77 -34.23 -0.71
C TYR A 7 2.56 -32.99 -1.10
N SER A 8 1.82 -31.89 -1.13
CA SER A 8 2.14 -30.53 -1.51
C SER A 8 2.53 -29.68 -0.29
N LEU A 9 3.25 -28.61 -0.63
CA LEU A 9 3.32 -27.30 0.05
C LEU A 9 4.21 -27.17 1.30
N ALA A 10 5.22 -26.32 1.11
CA ALA A 10 6.15 -25.80 2.09
C ALA A 10 5.43 -24.98 3.17
N ALA A 11 5.66 -25.34 4.43
CA ALA A 11 5.40 -24.47 5.57
C ALA A 11 6.62 -23.56 5.76
N LEU A 12 6.52 -22.29 5.39
CA LEU A 12 7.44 -21.26 5.87
C LEU A 12 6.96 -20.83 7.26
N LEU A 13 7.70 -21.24 8.29
CA LEU A 13 7.52 -20.81 9.67
C LEU A 13 7.98 -19.34 9.78
N ALA A 14 7.05 -18.39 9.86
CA ALA A 14 7.38 -17.01 10.23
C ALA A 14 7.50 -16.94 11.76
N ALA A 15 8.72 -17.01 12.27
CA ALA A 15 9.02 -16.70 13.65
C ALA A 15 8.82 -15.19 13.86
N ALA A 16 7.86 -14.82 14.72
CA ALA A 16 7.68 -13.45 15.17
C ALA A 16 8.89 -13.04 16.02
N VAL A 17 9.78 -12.23 15.45
CA VAL A 17 10.80 -11.50 16.21
C VAL A 17 10.06 -10.37 16.93
N PHE A 18 9.93 -10.47 18.26
CA PHE A 18 9.62 -9.32 19.10
C PHE A 18 10.80 -8.34 19.00
N GLN A 19 10.74 -7.42 18.04
CA GLN A 19 11.46 -6.16 18.20
C GLN A 19 10.69 -5.38 19.26
N ALA A 20 11.34 -5.19 20.41
CA ALA A 20 10.95 -4.14 21.34
C ALA A 20 11.06 -2.81 20.59
N THR A 21 9.96 -2.37 19.99
CA THR A 21 9.83 -1.01 19.48
C THR A 21 10.00 -0.10 20.69
N ALA A 22 10.99 0.80 20.62
CA ALA A 22 11.09 1.91 21.55
C ALA A 22 9.70 2.57 21.69
N PRO A 23 9.29 2.99 22.89
CA PRO A 23 7.95 3.55 23.09
C PRO A 23 7.74 4.71 22.11
N SER A 24 6.64 4.64 21.36
CA SER A 24 6.16 5.73 20.52
C SER A 24 6.06 6.99 21.39
N VAL A 25 6.91 7.99 21.11
CA VAL A 25 6.86 9.28 21.80
C VAL A 25 5.51 9.91 21.48
N SER A 26 4.71 10.22 22.51
CA SER A 26 3.43 10.90 22.31
C SER A 26 3.65 12.21 21.55
N ALA A 27 2.78 12.55 20.59
CA ALA A 27 2.83 13.85 19.92
C ALA A 27 2.61 14.96 20.96
N GLN A 28 3.58 15.85 21.10
CA GLN A 28 3.55 16.98 22.02
C GLN A 28 3.44 18.28 21.22
N VAL A 29 2.57 19.19 21.63
CA VAL A 29 2.55 20.57 21.13
C VAL A 29 3.17 21.46 22.18
N VAL A 30 4.34 22.01 21.89
CA VAL A 30 5.01 22.97 22.77
C VAL A 30 4.37 24.34 22.54
N ILE A 31 3.89 24.94 23.62
CA ILE A 31 3.21 26.24 23.61
C ILE A 31 3.97 27.29 24.45
N GLY A 32 5.07 26.94 25.11
CA GLY A 32 5.91 27.86 25.89
C GLY A 32 7.32 27.31 26.00
N SER A 33 8.12 27.55 24.96
CA SER A 33 9.50 27.07 24.86
C SER A 33 10.48 28.11 25.41
N TRP A 34 10.19 29.39 25.18
CA TRP A 34 11.00 30.56 25.52
C TRP A 34 12.39 30.55 24.90
N GLN A 35 12.63 29.81 23.81
CA GLN A 35 13.97 29.66 23.24
C GLN A 35 14.30 30.66 22.11
N ASP A 36 13.34 31.49 21.69
CA ASP A 36 13.44 32.39 20.52
C ASP A 36 13.13 33.87 20.83
N ASN A 37 12.80 34.20 22.08
CA ASN A 37 12.49 35.54 22.59
C ASN A 37 11.16 36.15 22.12
N ASP A 38 10.25 35.38 21.52
CA ASP A 38 8.99 35.94 21.00
C ASP A 38 7.84 35.99 22.04
N GLY A 39 7.99 35.26 23.14
CA GLY A 39 7.01 35.16 24.22
C GLY A 39 5.93 34.10 24.01
N ASP A 40 6.05 33.29 22.95
CA ASP A 40 5.21 32.15 22.58
C ASP A 40 3.69 32.46 22.62
N GLY A 41 3.30 33.72 22.42
CA GLY A 41 1.91 34.19 22.48
C GLY A 41 1.28 34.28 23.87
N TRP A 42 2.09 34.27 24.94
CA TRP A 42 1.63 34.44 26.32
C TRP A 42 1.44 35.92 26.71
N THR A 43 0.52 36.16 27.64
CA THR A 43 0.09 37.48 28.08
C THR A 43 0.04 37.62 29.60
N ASP A 44 -0.04 38.87 30.07
CA ASP A 44 -0.26 39.23 31.46
C ASP A 44 -1.76 39.32 31.83
N ASN A 45 -2.06 39.80 33.04
CA ASN A 45 -3.43 39.96 33.57
C ASN A 45 -4.35 40.81 32.68
N ASN A 46 -3.79 41.69 31.84
CA ASN A 46 -4.54 42.61 30.98
C ASN A 46 -4.55 42.15 29.52
N ASP A 47 -4.19 40.88 29.25
CA ASP A 47 -4.05 40.32 27.91
C ASP A 47 -3.00 41.03 27.03
N VAL A 48 -1.99 41.66 27.67
CA VAL A 48 -0.85 42.27 26.98
C VAL A 48 0.31 41.28 26.93
N SER A 49 0.96 41.13 25.76
CA SER A 49 2.10 40.22 25.56
C SER A 49 3.15 40.33 26.67
N ILE A 50 3.73 39.20 27.09
CA ILE A 50 4.83 39.18 28.07
C ILE A 50 6.08 39.89 27.55
N THR A 51 6.29 39.96 26.23
CA THR A 51 7.41 40.67 25.58
C THR A 51 7.16 42.16 25.36
N ASN A 52 5.98 42.67 25.75
CA ASN A 52 5.69 44.10 25.68
C ASN A 52 6.59 44.89 26.65
N ALA A 53 7.05 46.07 26.24
CA ALA A 53 7.91 46.94 27.05
C ALA A 53 7.30 47.36 28.41
N ALA A 54 5.97 47.32 28.56
CA ALA A 54 5.29 47.55 29.84
C ALA A 54 5.42 46.36 30.82
N ASN A 55 5.78 45.19 30.31
CA ASN A 55 5.83 43.92 31.03
C ASN A 55 7.26 43.37 31.15
N MET A 56 8.14 43.64 30.19
CA MET A 56 9.53 43.16 30.17
C MET A 56 10.53 44.34 30.29
N PRO A 57 11.57 44.25 31.15
CA PRO A 57 11.92 43.12 32.02
C PRO A 57 11.23 43.13 33.39
N SER A 58 10.34 44.09 33.68
CA SER A 58 9.88 44.39 35.04
C SER A 58 8.99 43.30 35.68
N LYS A 59 8.16 42.63 34.88
CA LYS A 59 7.27 41.53 35.32
C LYS A 59 7.73 40.17 34.78
N TYR A 60 8.30 40.17 33.57
CA TYR A 60 8.81 38.98 32.89
C TYR A 60 10.18 39.24 32.30
N GLU A 61 11.07 38.26 32.33
CA GLU A 61 12.42 38.37 31.75
C GLU A 61 12.88 37.04 31.17
N PHE A 62 13.60 37.08 30.04
CA PHE A 62 14.28 35.90 29.52
C PHE A 62 15.69 35.80 30.11
N MET A 63 15.94 34.75 30.90
CA MET A 63 17.22 34.55 31.57
C MET A 63 17.94 33.31 31.02
N SER A 64 19.24 33.45 30.73
CA SER A 64 20.08 32.35 30.24
C SER A 64 20.81 31.64 31.38
N GLY A 65 20.97 30.31 31.25
CA GLY A 65 21.77 29.51 32.18
C GLY A 65 21.18 29.30 33.58
N VAL A 66 19.89 29.62 33.78
CA VAL A 66 19.24 29.55 35.10
C VAL A 66 18.55 28.22 35.42
N VAL A 67 18.15 27.44 34.40
CA VAL A 67 17.53 26.11 34.57
C VAL A 67 18.33 25.08 33.75
N PRO A 68 18.87 24.01 34.37
CA PRO A 68 19.61 22.98 33.65
C PRO A 68 18.79 22.34 32.52
N GLY A 69 19.43 22.20 31.35
CA GLY A 69 18.83 21.60 30.15
C GLY A 69 18.05 22.56 29.26
N PHE A 70 18.03 23.87 29.56
CA PHE A 70 17.50 24.89 28.66
C PHE A 70 18.52 26.01 28.45
N ALA A 71 18.61 26.53 27.22
CA ALA A 71 19.48 27.67 26.91
C ALA A 71 18.92 28.97 27.55
N GLN A 72 17.59 29.05 27.63
CA GLN A 72 16.85 30.20 28.14
C GLN A 72 15.63 29.77 28.95
N SER A 73 15.21 30.57 29.93
CA SER A 73 13.99 30.36 30.72
C SER A 73 13.21 31.64 30.87
N LEU A 74 11.89 31.53 30.96
CA LEU A 74 11.03 32.65 31.34
C LEU A 74 11.10 32.81 32.87
N ALA A 75 11.55 33.98 33.32
CA ALA A 75 11.44 34.44 34.69
C ALA A 75 10.15 35.26 34.86
N ILE A 76 9.37 34.94 35.88
CA ILE A 76 8.21 35.71 36.34
C ILE A 76 8.58 36.35 37.68
N HIS A 77 8.58 37.69 37.75
CA HIS A 77 9.06 38.47 38.91
C HIS A 77 7.99 38.68 39.98
N GLU A 78 7.40 37.60 40.51
CA GLU A 78 6.28 37.67 41.45
C GLU A 78 6.72 38.18 42.84
N THR A 79 5.86 38.96 43.50
CA THR A 79 6.06 39.47 44.86
C THR A 79 4.74 39.45 45.61
N GLY A 80 4.48 38.39 46.39
CA GLY A 80 3.18 38.23 47.06
C GLY A 80 2.24 37.34 46.27
N TYR A 81 0.95 37.68 46.21
CA TYR A 81 -0.10 36.82 45.66
C TYR A 81 -0.62 37.35 44.32
N GLY A 82 -0.31 36.65 43.22
CA GLY A 82 -0.93 36.85 41.92
C GLY A 82 -0.80 38.25 41.34
N ASN A 83 0.25 39.01 41.69
CA ASN A 83 0.52 40.31 41.11
C ASN A 83 0.90 40.18 39.63
N HIS A 84 1.50 39.04 39.25
CA HIS A 84 1.79 38.68 37.87
C HIS A 84 1.19 37.31 37.54
N ARG A 85 0.19 37.30 36.65
CA ARG A 85 -0.43 36.07 36.14
C ARG A 85 0.07 35.82 34.74
N LEU A 86 0.49 34.58 34.50
CA LEU A 86 0.94 34.13 33.20
C LEU A 86 -0.23 33.44 32.49
N LYS A 87 -0.69 34.03 31.39
CA LYS A 87 -1.90 33.62 30.68
C LYS A 87 -1.60 33.23 29.24
N VAL A 88 -2.33 32.24 28.73
CA VAL A 88 -2.31 31.87 27.31
C VAL A 88 -3.73 31.72 26.80
N ASN A 89 -4.00 32.22 25.59
CA ASN A 89 -5.24 31.98 24.88
C ASN A 89 -5.00 30.98 23.74
N LEU A 90 -5.42 29.73 23.92
CA LEU A 90 -5.16 28.66 22.98
C LEU A 90 -5.83 28.89 21.62
N THR A 91 -6.95 29.62 21.57
CA THR A 91 -7.58 29.98 20.28
C THR A 91 -6.79 31.03 19.52
N ALA A 92 -5.95 31.82 20.20
CA ALA A 92 -5.10 32.85 19.59
C ALA A 92 -3.71 32.31 19.17
N LEU A 93 -3.24 31.22 19.76
CA LEU A 93 -1.99 30.54 19.37
C LEU A 93 -2.10 29.79 18.04
N GLY A 94 -3.32 29.46 17.61
CA GLY A 94 -3.61 28.79 16.35
C GLY A 94 -4.23 27.40 16.52
N PRO A 95 -4.71 26.78 15.42
CA PRO A 95 -5.52 25.56 15.48
C PRO A 95 -4.82 24.38 16.17
N ALA A 96 -3.52 24.22 15.98
CA ALA A 96 -2.76 23.09 16.52
C ALA A 96 -2.74 23.06 18.07
N ALA A 97 -2.62 24.21 18.73
CA ALA A 97 -2.63 24.29 20.20
C ALA A 97 -4.02 24.02 20.76
N LEU A 98 -5.05 24.58 20.12
CA LEU A 98 -6.44 24.34 20.51
C LEU A 98 -6.82 22.86 20.35
N GLU A 99 -6.50 22.25 19.21
CA GLU A 99 -6.74 20.85 18.92
C GLU A 99 -5.97 19.91 19.86
N ALA A 100 -4.71 20.23 20.15
CA ALA A 100 -3.92 19.44 21.11
C ALA A 100 -4.54 19.45 22.50
N PHE A 101 -5.12 20.59 22.92
CA PHE A 101 -5.80 20.68 24.20
C PHE A 101 -7.14 19.93 24.19
N THR A 102 -7.99 20.16 23.19
CA THR A 102 -9.34 19.54 23.12
C THR A 102 -9.26 18.03 22.93
N ASN A 103 -8.28 17.53 22.17
CA ASN A 103 -8.07 16.10 21.91
C ASN A 103 -7.23 15.44 23.00
N GLY A 104 -6.20 16.12 23.53
CA GLY A 104 -5.35 15.64 24.61
C GLY A 104 -6.00 15.71 25.98
N THR A 105 -5.42 15.07 26.99
CA THR A 105 -5.91 15.14 28.38
C THR A 105 -4.85 15.61 29.35
N GLN A 106 -3.63 15.90 28.88
CA GLN A 106 -2.51 16.22 29.74
C GLN A 106 -1.78 17.49 29.26
N MET A 107 -1.35 18.30 30.21
CA MET A 107 -0.43 19.42 30.01
C MET A 107 0.80 19.19 30.89
N GLN A 108 1.99 19.43 30.38
CA GLN A 108 3.23 19.32 31.14
C GLN A 108 4.02 20.61 31.05
N PHE A 109 4.71 20.98 32.12
CA PHE A 109 5.63 22.10 32.15
C PHE A 109 6.70 21.89 33.21
N ARG A 110 7.82 22.59 33.08
CA ARG A 110 8.89 22.64 34.08
C ARG A 110 8.69 23.89 34.95
N PHE A 111 8.60 23.71 36.26
CA PHE A 111 8.50 24.75 37.27
C PHE A 111 9.76 24.74 38.14
N SER A 112 10.49 25.86 38.20
CA SER A 112 11.79 25.91 38.87
C SER A 112 11.98 27.18 39.68
N CYS A 113 12.91 27.16 40.62
CA CYS A 113 13.29 28.31 41.44
C CYS A 113 14.82 28.50 41.50
N PRO A 114 15.30 29.74 41.68
CA PRO A 114 16.71 30.02 41.93
C PRO A 114 17.16 29.52 43.31
N PRO A 115 18.47 29.52 43.61
CA PRO A 115 18.95 29.31 44.97
C PRO A 115 18.52 30.46 45.89
N ASP A 116 18.55 30.22 47.21
CA ASP A 116 18.36 31.26 48.21
C ASP A 116 19.42 32.36 48.06
N THR A 117 18.98 33.62 48.09
CA THR A 117 19.84 34.81 47.97
C THR A 117 20.08 35.52 49.30
N GLY A 118 19.77 34.85 50.43
CA GLY A 118 20.05 35.33 51.78
C GLY A 118 18.82 35.62 52.64
N ALA A 119 17.65 35.11 52.25
CA ALA A 119 16.41 35.33 52.97
C ALA A 119 16.16 34.33 54.12
N ALA A 120 16.83 33.18 54.09
CA ALA A 120 16.82 32.13 55.11
C ALA A 120 15.46 31.46 55.44
N SER A 121 14.33 32.00 54.97
CA SER A 121 12.99 31.42 55.03
C SER A 121 12.14 31.85 53.83
N GLY A 122 11.04 31.15 53.55
CA GLY A 122 10.03 31.60 52.58
C GLY A 122 9.41 30.47 51.78
N TYR A 123 8.51 30.82 50.86
CA TYR A 123 7.88 29.87 49.93
C TYR A 123 7.67 30.47 48.54
N MET A 124 7.66 29.60 47.53
CA MET A 124 7.30 29.91 46.14
C MET A 124 6.42 28.79 45.61
N GLN A 125 5.20 29.11 45.18
CA GLN A 125 4.24 28.13 44.71
C GLN A 125 3.41 28.63 43.53
N ILE A 126 2.88 27.68 42.76
CA ILE A 126 1.77 27.94 41.85
C ILE A 126 0.50 27.95 42.70
N ALA A 127 -0.03 29.12 43.03
CA ALA A 127 -1.16 29.26 43.94
C ALA A 127 -2.47 28.77 43.32
N GLU A 128 -2.68 29.07 42.03
CA GLU A 128 -3.86 28.65 41.30
C GLU A 128 -3.54 28.34 39.83
N VAL A 129 -4.31 27.42 39.25
CA VAL A 129 -4.43 27.25 37.80
C VAL A 129 -5.89 27.45 37.43
N GLN A 130 -6.18 28.37 36.52
CA GLN A 130 -7.54 28.71 36.10
C GLN A 130 -7.73 28.43 34.61
N VAL A 131 -8.92 27.96 34.24
CA VAL A 131 -9.34 27.77 32.85
C VAL A 131 -10.57 28.63 32.59
N ASN A 132 -10.59 29.39 31.51
CA ASN A 132 -11.74 30.17 31.09
C ASN A 132 -12.19 29.76 29.69
N SER A 133 -13.47 29.41 29.55
CA SER A 133 -14.06 28.90 28.31
C SER A 133 -15.54 29.29 28.16
N PRO A 134 -16.07 29.35 26.93
CA PRO A 134 -17.49 29.49 26.67
C PRO A 134 -18.30 28.41 27.39
N GLY A 135 -19.45 28.78 27.96
CA GLY A 135 -20.33 27.87 28.69
C GLY A 135 -19.97 27.73 30.17
N SER A 136 -18.70 27.46 30.50
CA SER A 136 -18.27 27.29 31.89
C SER A 136 -17.77 28.56 32.58
N GLY A 137 -17.34 29.58 31.82
CA GLY A 137 -16.65 30.74 32.40
C GLY A 137 -15.35 30.32 33.09
N PHE A 138 -15.00 31.00 34.19
CA PHE A 138 -13.79 30.70 34.96
C PHE A 138 -13.98 29.48 35.86
N VAL A 139 -13.19 28.44 35.59
CA VAL A 139 -13.05 27.22 36.40
C VAL A 139 -11.68 27.24 37.08
N GLN A 140 -11.64 27.06 38.40
CA GLN A 140 -10.37 26.83 39.11
C GLN A 140 -9.99 25.36 38.99
N ALA A 141 -8.93 25.08 38.24
CA ALA A 141 -8.39 23.74 38.03
C ALA A 141 -7.53 23.25 39.20
N ALA A 142 -6.89 24.16 39.94
CA ALA A 142 -6.23 23.88 41.20
C ALA A 142 -6.08 25.17 42.02
N THR A 143 -6.18 25.06 43.35
CA THR A 143 -6.01 26.16 44.31
C THR A 143 -5.33 25.64 45.58
N VAL A 144 -4.48 26.45 46.22
CA VAL A 144 -3.84 26.08 47.50
C VAL A 144 -4.89 25.98 48.63
N GLY A 145 -4.93 24.85 49.33
CA GLY A 145 -5.73 24.67 50.55
C GLY A 145 -7.16 24.16 50.35
N ALA A 146 -7.64 24.07 49.11
CA ALA A 146 -8.89 23.40 48.75
C ALA A 146 -8.61 22.46 47.58
N ASP A 147 -8.97 21.19 47.74
CA ASP A 147 -8.96 20.13 46.73
C ASP A 147 -7.58 19.55 46.36
N ASN A 148 -7.43 18.24 46.59
CA ASN A 148 -6.17 17.52 46.50
C ASN A 148 -5.51 17.71 45.12
N PHE A 149 -4.25 18.17 45.09
CA PHE A 149 -3.39 18.25 43.90
C PHE A 149 -3.52 17.04 42.95
N THR A 150 -3.48 15.83 43.50
CA THR A 150 -3.67 14.59 42.74
C THR A 150 -5.12 14.34 42.32
N ALA A 151 -6.12 14.72 43.13
CA ALA A 151 -7.54 14.58 42.77
C ALA A 151 -7.94 15.52 41.61
N ASN A 152 -7.28 16.67 41.51
CA ASN A 152 -7.43 17.62 40.40
C ASN A 152 -6.53 17.28 39.20
N GLY A 153 -5.93 16.09 39.20
CA GLY A 153 -5.17 15.53 38.10
C GLY A 153 -3.73 16.02 37.99
N PHE A 154 -3.21 16.81 38.93
CA PHE A 154 -1.82 17.23 38.91
C PHE A 154 -0.89 16.21 39.57
N THR A 155 0.28 16.05 38.96
CA THR A 155 1.39 15.22 39.42
C THR A 155 2.69 15.99 39.18
N ALA A 156 3.74 15.66 39.93
CA ALA A 156 5.06 16.25 39.71
C ALA A 156 6.17 15.21 39.93
N THR A 157 7.29 15.38 39.23
CA THR A 157 8.54 14.65 39.44
C THR A 157 9.71 15.62 39.57
N GLY A 158 10.83 15.20 40.16
CA GLY A 158 11.97 16.08 40.48
C GLY A 158 11.95 16.51 41.95
N ASP A 159 12.19 17.78 42.22
CA ASP A 159 12.28 18.34 43.59
C ASP A 159 10.91 18.53 44.26
N THR A 160 10.16 17.45 44.44
CA THR A 160 8.75 17.48 44.89
C THR A 160 8.55 17.40 46.40
N GLY A 161 9.63 17.33 47.18
CA GLY A 161 9.57 17.07 48.63
C GLY A 161 8.79 18.12 49.46
N ASN A 162 8.52 19.29 48.88
CA ASN A 162 7.79 20.40 49.51
C ASN A 162 6.34 20.54 49.02
N ASN A 163 5.90 19.66 48.12
CA ASN A 163 4.50 19.61 47.70
C ASN A 163 3.71 19.02 48.88
N LEU A 164 2.98 19.85 49.60
CA LEU A 164 2.17 19.40 50.74
C LEU A 164 1.17 18.33 50.27
N ALA A 165 0.81 17.40 51.16
CA ALA A 165 -0.28 16.47 50.92
C ALA A 165 -1.58 17.27 50.70
N GLY A 166 -1.95 17.47 49.43
CA GLY A 166 -3.11 18.27 49.01
C GLY A 166 -2.80 19.66 48.42
N GLY A 167 -1.54 20.08 48.28
CA GLY A 167 -1.15 21.39 47.73
C GLY A 167 -0.50 21.35 46.35
N THR A 168 -0.53 22.49 45.65
CA THR A 168 0.11 22.72 44.34
C THR A 168 1.65 22.67 44.40
N PRO A 169 2.37 22.66 43.26
CA PRO A 169 3.83 22.61 43.24
C PRO A 169 4.42 23.79 44.01
N ASN A 170 5.28 23.48 44.99
CA ASN A 170 5.80 24.44 45.95
C ASN A 170 7.28 24.20 46.27
N PHE A 171 8.01 25.27 46.57
CA PHE A 171 9.35 25.27 47.11
C PHE A 171 9.41 26.07 48.41
N TYR A 172 9.78 25.42 49.52
CA TYR A 172 10.17 26.12 50.74
C TYR A 172 11.64 26.50 50.70
N PHE A 173 11.94 27.70 51.18
CA PHE A 173 13.29 28.21 51.28
C PHE A 173 13.76 28.15 52.72
N TYR A 174 15.01 27.73 52.85
CA TYR A 174 15.85 27.77 54.05
C TYR A 174 17.23 28.29 53.65
N ALA A 175 18.05 28.71 54.61
CA ALA A 175 19.38 29.23 54.36
C ALA A 175 20.19 28.28 53.46
N SER A 176 20.73 28.79 52.36
CA SER A 176 21.50 28.03 51.36
C SER A 176 20.70 27.00 50.56
N SER A 177 19.39 27.17 50.41
CA SER A 177 18.59 26.35 49.49
C SER A 177 19.19 26.39 48.07
N PRO A 178 19.38 25.25 47.40
CA PRO A 178 19.88 25.22 46.02
C PRO A 178 18.78 25.63 45.03
N ALA A 179 19.18 25.87 43.78
CA ALA A 179 18.25 25.92 42.66
C ALA A 179 17.54 24.56 42.54
N ARG A 180 16.23 24.57 42.31
CA ARG A 180 15.39 23.36 42.28
C ARG A 180 14.41 23.40 41.13
N SER A 181 14.01 22.22 40.65
CA SER A 181 13.14 22.09 39.49
C SER A 181 12.20 20.89 39.63
N GLN A 182 10.95 21.08 39.19
CA GLN A 182 9.92 20.07 39.13
C GLN A 182 9.35 20.01 37.70
N VAL A 183 9.10 18.80 37.19
CA VAL A 183 8.27 18.58 36.00
C VAL A 183 6.86 18.33 36.49
N VAL A 184 5.95 19.26 36.19
CA VAL A 184 4.55 19.20 36.61
C VAL A 184 3.73 18.71 35.43
N THR A 185 2.89 17.69 35.65
CA THR A 185 1.94 17.18 34.66
C THR A 185 0.53 17.30 35.21
N TRP A 186 -0.34 17.98 34.47
CA TRP A 186 -1.75 18.17 34.77
C TRP A 186 -2.62 17.34 33.83
N ASN A 187 -3.34 16.36 34.37
CA ASN A 187 -4.39 15.64 33.68
C ASN A 187 -5.73 16.36 33.86
N TYR A 188 -6.17 17.09 32.83
CA TYR A 188 -7.38 17.90 32.85
C TYR A 188 -8.63 17.16 32.33
N SER A 189 -8.57 15.82 32.18
CA SER A 189 -9.69 15.02 31.67
C SER A 189 -11.01 15.24 32.42
N SER A 190 -10.96 15.42 33.74
CA SER A 190 -12.14 15.67 34.58
C SER A 190 -12.83 17.01 34.30
N LEU A 191 -12.12 17.99 33.74
CA LEU A 191 -12.68 19.31 33.42
C LEU A 191 -13.22 19.40 31.99
N LYS A 192 -12.97 18.40 31.13
CA LYS A 192 -13.37 18.47 29.71
C LYS A 192 -14.86 18.66 29.52
N SER A 193 -15.68 17.96 30.29
CA SER A 193 -17.14 18.04 30.18
C SER A 193 -17.68 19.43 30.50
N SER A 194 -17.01 20.18 31.39
CA SER A 194 -17.38 21.57 31.68
C SER A 194 -16.79 22.52 30.65
N ILE A 195 -15.47 22.49 30.42
CA ILE A 195 -14.80 23.51 29.60
C ILE A 195 -15.08 23.39 28.10
N LEU A 196 -15.63 22.26 27.66
CA LEU A 196 -16.07 22.01 26.27
C LEU A 196 -17.60 21.94 26.13
N SER A 197 -18.35 22.42 27.13
CA SER A 197 -19.82 22.33 27.15
C SER A 197 -20.52 23.24 26.12
N ALA A 198 -19.79 24.10 25.44
CA ALA A 198 -20.27 25.00 24.39
C ALA A 198 -19.23 25.17 23.28
N PRO A 199 -19.62 25.65 22.08
CA PRO A 199 -18.67 25.93 21.00
C PRO A 199 -17.53 26.87 21.45
N ILE A 200 -16.29 26.46 21.19
CA ILE A 200 -15.09 27.17 21.67
C ILE A 200 -14.79 28.41 20.83
N THR A 201 -15.18 29.58 21.33
CA THR A 201 -14.80 30.92 20.79
C THR A 201 -13.56 31.51 21.48
N TYR A 202 -13.27 31.09 22.72
CA TYR A 202 -12.03 31.38 23.44
C TYR A 202 -11.68 30.20 24.36
N LEU A 203 -10.39 30.00 24.67
CA LEU A 203 -9.98 29.02 25.67
C LEU A 203 -8.67 29.48 26.31
N GLN A 204 -8.75 29.90 27.57
CA GLN A 204 -7.64 30.54 28.25
C GLN A 204 -7.19 29.71 29.45
N ILE A 205 -5.89 29.61 29.66
CA ILE A 205 -5.27 29.01 30.84
C ILE A 205 -4.47 30.10 31.54
N THR A 206 -4.66 30.25 32.85
CA THR A 206 -3.97 31.24 33.67
C THR A 206 -3.27 30.57 34.84
N PHE A 207 -1.97 30.84 34.98
CA PHE A 207 -1.19 30.48 36.17
C PHE A 207 -1.12 31.67 37.13
N VAL A 208 -1.41 31.41 38.39
CA VAL A 208 -1.30 32.38 39.48
C VAL A 208 -0.22 31.90 40.44
N PHE A 209 0.72 32.77 40.76
CA PHE A 209 1.86 32.46 41.64
C PHE A 209 1.67 33.10 43.02
N ASN A 210 2.27 32.52 44.06
CA ASN A 210 2.30 33.11 45.39
C ASN A 210 3.67 32.93 46.02
N LEU A 211 4.29 34.05 46.40
CA LEU A 211 5.60 34.12 47.05
C LEU A 211 5.48 34.85 48.37
N GLY A 212 6.18 34.37 49.40
CA GLY A 212 6.13 34.97 50.73
C GLY A 212 7.30 34.59 51.61
N GLY A 213 7.43 35.29 52.73
CA GLY A 213 8.40 34.98 53.79
C GLY A 213 9.88 35.23 53.44
N GLY A 214 10.17 35.97 52.36
CA GLY A 214 11.52 36.31 51.92
C GLY A 214 12.02 35.53 50.70
N ALA A 215 11.24 34.60 50.15
CA ALA A 215 11.64 33.83 48.98
C ALA A 215 12.12 34.71 47.80
N PRO A 216 13.09 34.25 46.99
CA PRO A 216 13.48 34.92 45.75
C PRO A 216 12.27 35.18 44.84
N THR A 217 12.30 36.30 44.13
CA THR A 217 11.17 36.79 43.33
C THR A 217 11.02 36.12 41.96
N ASN A 218 12.06 35.43 41.48
CA ASN A 218 12.10 34.91 40.12
C ASN A 218 11.56 33.48 40.09
N VAL A 219 10.33 33.31 39.61
CA VAL A 219 9.78 32.00 39.27
C VAL A 219 10.24 31.64 37.85
N PHE A 220 10.76 30.43 37.64
CA PHE A 220 11.14 29.98 36.29
C PHE A 220 10.15 28.97 35.72
N MET A 221 9.74 29.19 34.47
CA MET A 221 8.91 28.25 33.71
C MET A 221 9.56 27.90 32.38
N ASN A 222 9.47 26.62 31.97
CA ASN A 222 9.99 26.12 30.69
C ASN A 222 9.15 24.96 30.15
N ASP A 223 9.28 24.68 28.85
CA ASP A 223 8.75 23.50 28.16
C ASP A 223 7.26 23.24 28.47
N VAL A 224 6.45 24.31 28.38
CA VAL A 224 5.01 24.19 28.52
C VAL A 224 4.48 23.50 27.27
N LYS A 225 3.89 22.32 27.44
CA LYS A 225 3.43 21.48 26.34
C LYS A 225 2.10 20.80 26.64
N LEU A 226 1.33 20.62 25.59
CA LEU A 226 0.12 19.81 25.59
C LEU A 226 0.52 18.39 25.16
N LEU A 227 0.28 17.44 26.04
CA LEU A 227 0.51 16.02 25.83
C LEU A 227 -0.80 15.43 25.31
N GLY A 228 -0.81 15.14 24.01
CA GLY A 228 -1.97 14.52 23.38
C GLY A 228 -2.17 13.07 23.84
N ALA A 229 -3.43 12.60 23.79
CA ALA A 229 -3.67 11.40 23.00
C ALA A 229 -3.18 11.75 21.59
N ALA A 230 -2.46 10.84 20.92
CA ALA A 230 -1.98 11.08 19.57
C ALA A 230 -3.08 11.81 18.78
N PRO A 231 -2.79 12.97 18.15
CA PRO A 231 -3.81 13.62 17.34
C PRO A 231 -4.36 12.52 16.43
N PRO A 232 -5.69 12.46 16.21
CA PRO A 232 -6.17 11.66 15.10
C PRO A 232 -5.28 12.07 13.93
N PRO A 233 -4.48 11.17 13.34
CA PRO A 233 -3.67 11.53 12.18
C PRO A 233 -4.61 12.29 11.25
N ALA A 234 -4.21 13.46 10.74
CA ALA A 234 -5.02 14.53 10.12
C ALA A 234 -5.86 14.11 8.87
N ASN A 235 -6.52 12.97 8.98
CA ASN A 235 -6.80 11.97 7.96
C ASN A 235 -7.65 10.81 8.54
N VAL A 236 -8.19 10.84 9.78
CA VAL A 236 -9.07 9.76 10.25
C VAL A 236 -10.49 9.98 9.72
N VAL A 237 -11.05 8.98 9.05
CA VAL A 237 -12.47 8.92 8.67
C VAL A 237 -13.17 7.97 9.63
N THR A 238 -14.12 8.50 10.40
CA THR A 238 -14.98 7.69 11.26
C THR A 238 -16.17 7.20 10.47
N LEU A 239 -16.34 5.87 10.44
CA LEU A 239 -17.45 5.23 9.76
C LEU A 239 -18.69 5.16 10.66
N ASN A 240 -18.53 4.60 11.86
CA ASN A 240 -19.59 4.53 12.86
C ASN A 240 -18.99 4.66 14.25
N THR A 241 -19.58 5.55 15.06
CA THR A 241 -19.40 5.60 16.52
C THR A 241 -20.60 5.01 17.24
N PHE A 242 -21.62 4.56 16.49
CA PHE A 242 -22.87 4.04 17.03
C PHE A 242 -23.46 5.00 18.05
N ALA A 243 -23.74 6.24 17.63
CA ALA A 243 -24.33 7.26 18.49
C ALA A 243 -25.80 6.95 18.82
N ASN A 244 -26.50 6.22 17.96
CA ASN A 244 -27.87 5.77 18.18
C ASN A 244 -28.19 4.50 17.36
N ALA A 245 -29.34 3.89 17.63
CA ALA A 245 -29.77 2.65 16.99
C ALA A 245 -29.98 2.75 15.47
N ASP A 246 -30.20 3.95 14.92
CA ASP A 246 -30.36 4.16 13.48
C ASP A 246 -29.05 3.88 12.72
N GLU A 247 -27.88 3.99 13.37
CA GLU A 247 -26.60 3.62 12.74
C GLU A 247 -26.44 2.11 12.50
N VAL A 248 -27.20 1.28 13.22
CA VAL A 248 -27.25 -0.17 12.98
C VAL A 248 -28.31 -0.50 11.94
N LEU A 249 -29.49 0.11 12.04
CA LEU A 249 -30.67 -0.20 11.25
C LEU A 249 -30.77 0.59 9.93
N ASP A 250 -29.99 1.66 9.77
CA ASP A 250 -30.02 2.62 8.68
C ASP A 250 -31.44 3.13 8.35
N THR A 251 -32.22 3.48 9.37
CA THR A 251 -33.62 3.92 9.20
C THR A 251 -33.74 5.17 8.32
N ALA A 252 -32.74 6.05 8.36
CA ALA A 252 -32.66 7.26 7.54
C ALA A 252 -32.65 6.99 6.02
N ASN A 253 -32.16 5.82 5.59
CA ASN A 253 -32.17 5.39 4.19
C ASN A 253 -33.06 4.16 3.96
N GLY A 254 -34.07 3.94 4.82
CA GLY A 254 -34.99 2.81 4.70
C GLY A 254 -34.31 1.44 4.81
N GLY A 255 -33.17 1.35 5.50
CA GLY A 255 -32.39 0.13 5.70
C GLY A 255 -31.42 -0.20 4.56
N ALA A 256 -31.21 0.69 3.58
CA ALA A 256 -30.39 0.42 2.40
C ALA A 256 -28.93 0.03 2.70
N ASN A 257 -28.37 0.54 3.80
CA ASN A 257 -27.02 0.25 4.28
C ASN A 257 -27.02 -0.26 5.73
N ALA A 258 -28.13 -0.85 6.17
CA ALA A 258 -28.22 -1.48 7.49
C ALA A 258 -27.13 -2.53 7.65
N TRP A 259 -26.64 -2.69 8.87
CA TRP A 259 -25.72 -3.78 9.18
C TRP A 259 -26.42 -5.11 8.97
N GLY A 260 -25.84 -5.97 8.14
CA GLY A 260 -26.51 -7.19 7.73
C GLY A 260 -25.59 -8.22 7.08
N ASN A 261 -26.18 -9.36 6.74
CA ASN A 261 -25.46 -10.45 6.11
C ASN A 261 -25.16 -10.15 4.65
N TRP A 262 -23.89 -10.25 4.23
CA TRP A 262 -23.60 -10.41 2.80
C TRP A 262 -23.71 -11.88 2.39
N PHE A 263 -23.10 -12.78 3.14
CA PHE A 263 -23.09 -14.21 2.85
C PHE A 263 -22.84 -15.07 4.09
N GLY A 264 -23.17 -16.36 3.97
CA GLY A 264 -22.89 -17.37 4.98
C GLY A 264 -24.12 -17.77 5.76
N THR A 265 -24.22 -19.06 6.10
CA THR A 265 -25.38 -19.65 6.78
C THR A 265 -25.35 -19.46 8.29
N ALA A 266 -24.20 -19.11 8.87
CA ALA A 266 -24.09 -18.97 10.32
C ALA A 266 -24.59 -17.61 10.83
N PHE A 267 -24.68 -16.57 9.98
CA PHE A 267 -25.17 -15.26 10.42
C PHE A 267 -26.60 -15.37 10.96
N TYR A 268 -26.85 -14.78 12.13
CA TYR A 268 -28.19 -14.73 12.72
C TYR A 268 -28.77 -13.32 12.64
N GLN A 269 -28.11 -12.33 13.24
CA GLN A 269 -28.56 -10.93 13.22
C GLN A 269 -27.48 -9.91 13.58
N ALA A 270 -27.76 -8.65 13.25
CA ALA A 270 -27.05 -7.47 13.70
C ALA A 270 -28.03 -6.58 14.49
N LEU A 271 -27.65 -6.18 15.71
CA LEU A 271 -28.52 -5.47 16.64
C LEU A 271 -27.81 -4.27 17.27
N TRP A 272 -28.58 -3.27 17.66
CA TRP A 272 -28.12 -2.22 18.56
C TRP A 272 -27.94 -2.74 19.98
N HIS A 273 -26.86 -2.32 20.66
CA HIS A 273 -26.66 -2.57 22.08
C HIS A 273 -26.30 -1.28 22.81
N PRO A 274 -26.89 -0.98 23.99
CA PRO A 274 -26.71 0.30 24.68
C PRO A 274 -25.37 0.46 25.42
N SER A 275 -24.41 -0.45 25.23
CA SER A 275 -23.07 -0.31 25.79
C SER A 275 -22.10 0.08 24.69
N ASP A 276 -21.16 0.98 24.98
CA ASP A 276 -20.08 1.36 24.07
C ASP A 276 -18.70 1.18 24.74
N ALA A 277 -17.62 1.43 24.00
CA ALA A 277 -16.25 1.28 24.47
C ALA A 277 -15.79 2.40 25.43
N SER A 278 -16.51 3.52 25.46
CA SER A 278 -16.22 4.70 26.30
C SER A 278 -17.03 4.76 27.60
N ASN A 279 -17.98 3.84 27.78
CA ASN A 279 -19.03 3.87 28.80
C ASN A 279 -19.90 5.14 28.75
N ASN A 280 -20.17 5.66 27.56
CA ASN A 280 -21.05 6.82 27.39
C ASN A 280 -22.52 6.37 27.35
N PRO A 281 -23.36 6.77 28.30
CA PRO A 281 -24.76 6.35 28.35
C PRO A 281 -25.61 6.89 27.18
N ALA A 282 -25.09 7.84 26.38
CA ALA A 282 -25.76 8.42 25.22
C ALA A 282 -25.40 7.75 23.89
N SER A 283 -24.57 6.70 23.89
CA SER A 283 -24.18 5.93 22.70
C SER A 283 -24.26 4.42 22.95
N GLY A 284 -23.88 3.62 21.96
CA GLY A 284 -23.97 2.17 22.03
C GLY A 284 -22.98 1.49 21.11
N SER A 285 -23.30 0.28 20.68
CA SER A 285 -22.47 -0.53 19.79
C SER A 285 -23.31 -1.41 18.90
N LEU A 286 -22.66 -1.91 17.84
CA LEU A 286 -23.20 -2.99 17.03
C LEU A 286 -22.94 -4.33 17.71
N ARG A 287 -23.99 -5.10 17.99
CA ARG A 287 -23.91 -6.51 18.37
C ARG A 287 -24.14 -7.39 17.15
N VAL A 288 -23.19 -8.29 16.86
CA VAL A 288 -23.32 -9.30 15.81
C VAL A 288 -23.48 -10.66 16.46
N GLU A 289 -24.47 -11.41 16.00
CA GLU A 289 -24.74 -12.78 16.44
C GLU A 289 -24.68 -13.74 15.27
N ALA A 290 -23.95 -14.84 15.46
CA ALA A 290 -23.89 -15.95 14.52
C ALA A 290 -23.99 -17.29 15.26
N PHE A 291 -24.69 -18.25 14.69
CA PHE A 291 -24.84 -19.60 15.23
C PHE A 291 -24.29 -20.62 14.23
N TYR A 292 -23.34 -21.46 14.66
CA TYR A 292 -22.70 -22.44 13.80
C TYR A 292 -23.31 -23.84 13.99
N PRO A 293 -23.34 -24.67 12.92
CA PRO A 293 -22.89 -24.35 11.56
C PRO A 293 -23.86 -23.47 10.76
N ASP A 294 -25.12 -23.39 11.19
CA ASP A 294 -26.19 -22.70 10.47
C ASP A 294 -27.22 -22.15 11.47
N SER A 295 -27.59 -20.88 11.31
CA SER A 295 -28.60 -20.21 12.12
C SER A 295 -30.04 -20.53 11.69
N GLY A 296 -30.21 -21.10 10.49
CA GLY A 296 -31.50 -21.33 9.83
C GLY A 296 -32.09 -20.07 9.17
N ILE A 297 -31.40 -18.92 9.25
CA ILE A 297 -31.85 -17.64 8.67
C ILE A 297 -31.07 -17.37 7.39
N GLY A 298 -31.80 -17.37 6.28
CA GLY A 298 -31.42 -16.98 4.91
C GLY A 298 -29.95 -16.63 4.67
N GLY A 299 -29.18 -17.61 4.24
CA GLY A 299 -27.84 -17.45 3.68
C GLY A 299 -27.51 -18.60 2.72
N CYS A 300 -26.52 -18.41 1.85
CA CYS A 300 -25.91 -19.50 1.08
C CYS A 300 -24.49 -19.77 1.59
N CYS A 301 -23.89 -20.86 1.08
CA CYS A 301 -22.44 -20.92 0.88
C CYS A 301 -21.58 -21.24 2.13
N GLY A 302 -22.06 -22.16 2.97
CA GLY A 302 -21.27 -22.84 4.01
C GLY A 302 -21.26 -22.16 5.38
N PRO A 303 -20.67 -22.82 6.40
CA PRO A 303 -20.74 -22.41 7.81
C PRO A 303 -19.81 -21.22 8.08
N GLN A 304 -20.32 -20.03 7.79
CA GLN A 304 -19.67 -18.75 7.99
C GLN A 304 -20.69 -17.65 8.19
N PHE A 305 -20.25 -16.51 8.72
CA PHE A 305 -20.99 -15.25 8.64
C PHE A 305 -20.11 -14.19 8.00
N LEU A 306 -20.73 -13.23 7.33
CA LEU A 306 -20.12 -11.93 7.02
C LEU A 306 -21.12 -10.81 7.33
N ALA A 307 -20.82 -10.05 8.38
CA ALA A 307 -21.57 -8.84 8.75
C ALA A 307 -20.92 -7.61 8.09
N GLN A 308 -21.69 -6.85 7.31
CA GLN A 308 -21.23 -5.63 6.62
C GLN A 308 -22.19 -4.47 6.83
N ASN A 309 -21.72 -3.24 6.66
CA ASN A 309 -22.54 -2.02 6.64
C ASN A 309 -23.23 -1.77 5.28
N GLY A 310 -23.79 -2.81 4.65
CA GLY A 310 -24.35 -2.72 3.31
C GLY A 310 -23.32 -2.58 2.18
N PHE A 311 -23.76 -2.70 0.92
CA PHE A 311 -22.86 -2.72 -0.24
C PHE A 311 -22.18 -1.39 -0.56
N ASN A 312 -22.77 -0.28 -0.11
CA ASN A 312 -22.31 1.09 -0.31
C ASN A 312 -22.42 1.91 0.98
N GLY A 313 -22.22 1.27 2.15
CA GLY A 313 -22.29 1.96 3.44
C GLY A 313 -21.24 3.04 3.65
N ILE A 314 -20.28 3.16 2.73
CA ILE A 314 -19.41 4.32 2.62
C ILE A 314 -19.72 5.02 1.29
N ASN A 315 -20.39 6.17 1.37
CA ASN A 315 -20.78 6.95 0.21
C ASN A 315 -20.47 8.45 0.39
N PRO A 316 -19.58 9.04 -0.43
CA PRO A 316 -18.80 8.39 -1.48
C PRO A 316 -17.79 7.36 -0.90
N PRO A 317 -17.43 6.30 -1.65
CA PRO A 317 -16.42 5.32 -1.22
C PRO A 317 -15.09 5.99 -0.85
N LEU A 318 -14.39 5.45 0.15
CA LEU A 318 -13.04 5.93 0.49
C LEU A 318 -12.06 5.52 -0.61
N ALA A 319 -11.05 6.34 -0.86
CA ALA A 319 -9.91 5.90 -1.64
C ALA A 319 -9.15 4.82 -0.87
N GLY A 320 -9.03 3.62 -1.43
CA GLY A 320 -8.29 2.53 -0.81
C GLY A 320 -6.82 2.55 -1.20
N ASN A 321 -5.97 1.80 -0.48
CA ASN A 321 -4.52 1.71 -0.73
C ASN A 321 -4.15 1.02 -2.07
N GLY A 322 -5.11 0.84 -2.99
CA GLY A 322 -4.86 0.55 -4.40
C GLY A 322 -4.91 1.77 -5.31
N ASN A 323 -5.36 2.91 -4.79
CA ASN A 323 -5.65 4.08 -5.60
C ASN A 323 -4.32 4.69 -6.11
N ALA A 324 -4.20 4.76 -7.43
CA ALA A 324 -3.03 5.30 -8.10
C ALA A 324 -3.07 6.84 -8.18
N GLN A 325 -4.15 7.50 -7.75
CA GLN A 325 -4.25 8.96 -7.73
C GLN A 325 -3.50 9.51 -6.51
N ASN A 326 -2.85 10.66 -6.65
CA ASN A 326 -2.06 11.29 -5.58
C ASN A 326 -2.98 11.94 -4.52
N ILE A 327 -3.85 11.14 -3.92
CA ILE A 327 -4.84 11.51 -2.92
C ILE A 327 -4.60 10.70 -1.62
N PRO A 328 -5.11 11.16 -0.47
CA PRO A 328 -5.09 10.35 0.74
C PRO A 328 -5.85 9.03 0.54
N VAL A 329 -5.25 7.90 0.93
CA VAL A 329 -5.85 6.56 0.88
C VAL A 329 -5.92 5.95 2.27
N ALA A 330 -6.84 5.01 2.48
CA ALA A 330 -6.95 4.26 3.73
C ALA A 330 -5.72 3.35 3.95
N THR A 331 -4.96 3.58 5.01
CA THR A 331 -3.74 2.82 5.36
C THR A 331 -3.90 1.98 6.62
N ASN A 332 -4.91 2.23 7.43
CA ASN A 332 -5.22 1.43 8.61
C ASN A 332 -6.73 1.46 8.87
N LEU A 333 -7.26 0.34 9.35
CA LEU A 333 -8.59 0.24 9.92
C LEU A 333 -8.46 0.00 11.42
N SER A 334 -9.24 0.70 12.22
CA SER A 334 -9.26 0.56 13.66
C SER A 334 -10.69 0.54 14.18
N PHE A 335 -10.95 -0.25 15.22
CA PHE A 335 -12.25 -0.40 15.85
C PHE A 335 -12.06 -0.98 17.24
N ASP A 336 -13.05 -0.80 18.10
CA ASP A 336 -13.14 -1.44 19.40
C ASP A 336 -14.01 -2.70 19.28
N ILE A 337 -13.56 -3.80 19.86
CA ILE A 337 -14.30 -5.06 19.90
C ILE A 337 -14.35 -5.64 21.32
N ARG A 338 -15.48 -6.25 21.65
CA ARG A 338 -15.65 -7.08 22.85
C ARG A 338 -16.40 -8.36 22.48
N PHE A 339 -15.94 -9.52 22.96
CA PHE A 339 -16.69 -10.77 22.80
C PHE A 339 -17.66 -10.98 23.96
N ASP A 340 -18.83 -11.52 23.66
CA ASP A 340 -19.77 -11.99 24.68
C ASP A 340 -19.24 -13.29 25.31
N PRO A 341 -19.31 -13.46 26.65
CA PRO A 341 -18.87 -14.69 27.32
C PRO A 341 -19.54 -15.99 26.85
N SER A 342 -20.71 -15.91 26.21
CA SER A 342 -21.40 -17.06 25.60
C SER A 342 -20.76 -17.53 24.29
N THR A 343 -19.79 -16.78 23.75
CA THR A 343 -19.10 -17.12 22.52
C THR A 343 -18.28 -18.40 22.65
N ASP A 344 -18.47 -19.28 21.68
CA ASP A 344 -17.69 -20.50 21.51
C ASP A 344 -16.19 -20.17 21.32
N LEU A 345 -15.34 -20.81 22.13
CA LEU A 345 -13.89 -20.62 22.05
C LEU A 345 -13.29 -21.51 20.96
N ASN A 346 -12.13 -21.12 20.43
CA ASN A 346 -11.35 -22.05 19.63
C ASN A 346 -10.60 -23.07 20.53
N GLY A 347 -10.05 -24.13 19.93
CA GLY A 347 -9.34 -25.20 20.64
C GLY A 347 -8.10 -24.77 21.44
N SER A 348 -7.69 -23.50 21.36
CA SER A 348 -6.57 -22.91 22.09
C SER A 348 -7.00 -21.94 23.20
N ALA A 349 -8.27 -21.98 23.63
CA ALA A 349 -8.84 -21.05 24.62
C ALA A 349 -8.74 -19.57 24.21
N ASN A 350 -8.89 -19.29 22.92
CA ASN A 350 -8.97 -17.94 22.38
C ASN A 350 -10.37 -17.69 21.79
N TRP A 351 -10.73 -16.42 21.66
CA TRP A 351 -11.93 -16.01 20.93
C TRP A 351 -11.82 -16.40 19.44
N PRO A 352 -12.94 -16.48 18.69
CA PRO A 352 -12.92 -16.74 17.26
C PRO A 352 -12.02 -15.78 16.47
N THR A 353 -11.30 -16.31 15.48
CA THR A 353 -10.51 -15.50 14.56
C THR A 353 -11.44 -14.74 13.62
N ILE A 354 -11.35 -13.41 13.62
CA ILE A 354 -12.17 -12.56 12.77
C ILE A 354 -11.34 -12.06 11.60
N GLU A 355 -11.87 -12.21 10.39
CA GLU A 355 -11.36 -11.59 9.18
C GLU A 355 -12.10 -10.26 8.95
N VAL A 356 -11.35 -9.22 8.58
CA VAL A 356 -11.90 -7.88 8.34
C VAL A 356 -11.51 -7.42 6.95
N GLY A 357 -12.45 -6.86 6.19
CA GLY A 357 -12.22 -6.59 4.77
C GLY A 357 -13.26 -5.71 4.10
N THR A 358 -13.21 -5.72 2.76
CA THR A 358 -14.12 -4.99 1.87
C THR A 358 -14.36 -5.77 0.57
N ARG A 359 -15.39 -5.40 -0.19
CA ARG A 359 -15.54 -5.88 -1.59
C ARG A 359 -14.61 -5.23 -2.59
N GLY A 360 -14.00 -4.10 -2.23
CA GLY A 360 -13.10 -3.36 -3.09
C GLY A 360 -13.79 -2.90 -4.37
N SER A 361 -13.11 -3.05 -5.52
CA SER A 361 -13.62 -2.62 -6.83
C SER A 361 -14.51 -3.65 -7.53
N THR A 362 -14.65 -4.86 -6.97
CA THR A 362 -15.47 -5.94 -7.53
C THR A 362 -16.47 -6.48 -6.49
N PHE A 363 -17.09 -7.62 -6.75
CA PHE A 363 -17.98 -8.32 -5.78
C PHE A 363 -17.28 -9.55 -5.18
N ASN A 364 -16.00 -9.42 -4.81
CA ASN A 364 -15.19 -10.46 -4.15
C ASN A 364 -14.92 -10.14 -2.68
N GLN A 365 -14.38 -11.09 -1.91
CA GLN A 365 -14.00 -10.87 -0.51
C GLN A 365 -12.52 -10.52 -0.41
N TYR A 366 -12.19 -9.26 -0.17
CA TYR A 366 -10.82 -8.83 0.02
C TYR A 366 -10.53 -8.54 1.49
N ILE A 367 -9.62 -9.32 2.07
CA ILE A 367 -9.27 -9.26 3.49
C ILE A 367 -8.16 -8.21 3.69
N PHE A 368 -8.41 -7.21 4.54
CA PHE A 368 -7.37 -6.29 5.01
C PHE A 368 -6.43 -7.02 5.97
N GLY A 369 -7.02 -7.80 6.88
CA GLY A 369 -6.27 -8.61 7.84
C GLY A 369 -7.18 -9.48 8.70
N THR A 370 -6.56 -10.25 9.57
CA THR A 370 -7.23 -11.12 10.54
C THR A 370 -6.66 -10.89 11.92
N PHE A 371 -7.46 -11.11 12.96
CA PHE A 371 -6.98 -11.04 14.34
C PHE A 371 -7.61 -12.13 15.20
N THR A 372 -6.96 -12.46 16.31
CA THR A 372 -7.44 -13.41 17.32
C THR A 372 -7.05 -12.87 18.70
N LEU A 373 -7.99 -12.88 19.63
CA LEU A 373 -7.81 -12.37 20.99
C LEU A 373 -7.82 -13.53 21.99
N SER A 374 -7.09 -13.40 23.09
CA SER A 374 -7.16 -14.40 24.16
C SER A 374 -8.52 -14.37 24.83
N ALA A 375 -9.07 -15.52 25.22
CA ALA A 375 -10.36 -15.57 25.93
C ALA A 375 -10.31 -14.87 27.30
N THR A 376 -9.11 -14.59 27.82
CA THR A 376 -8.92 -13.79 29.03
C THR A 376 -9.20 -12.29 28.84
N GLN A 377 -9.25 -11.82 27.59
CA GLN A 377 -9.62 -10.44 27.26
C GLN A 377 -11.15 -10.34 27.16
N THR A 378 -11.79 -10.02 28.29
CA THR A 378 -13.26 -9.92 28.40
C THR A 378 -13.79 -8.49 28.29
N ASN A 379 -12.90 -7.49 28.27
CA ASN A 379 -13.23 -6.07 28.12
C ASN A 379 -13.04 -5.61 26.66
N TRP A 380 -13.43 -4.37 26.37
CA TRP A 380 -13.19 -3.74 25.07
C TRP A 380 -11.70 -3.71 24.72
N VAL A 381 -11.38 -4.10 23.49
CA VAL A 381 -10.04 -4.08 22.93
C VAL A 381 -10.05 -3.28 21.63
N ARG A 382 -9.18 -2.29 21.55
CA ARG A 382 -8.90 -1.56 20.32
C ARG A 382 -8.05 -2.42 19.39
N VAL A 383 -8.58 -2.79 18.24
CA VAL A 383 -7.87 -3.51 17.18
C VAL A 383 -7.41 -2.53 16.10
N ASN A 384 -6.19 -2.70 15.61
CA ASN A 384 -5.64 -1.95 14.49
C ASN A 384 -5.18 -2.93 13.41
N ILE A 385 -5.69 -2.77 12.20
CA ILE A 385 -5.38 -3.60 11.03
C ILE A 385 -4.75 -2.71 9.97
N PRO A 386 -3.44 -2.85 9.72
CA PRO A 386 -2.78 -2.19 8.60
C PRO A 386 -3.40 -2.62 7.27
N ILE A 387 -3.64 -1.67 6.37
CA ILE A 387 -4.17 -1.92 5.02
C ILE A 387 -3.00 -1.84 4.04
N ALA A 388 -2.58 -3.00 3.52
CA ALA A 388 -1.52 -3.08 2.53
C ALA A 388 -1.95 -2.55 1.14
N PRO A 389 -1.01 -2.09 0.30
CA PRO A 389 -1.34 -1.69 -1.06
C PRO A 389 -1.85 -2.84 -1.93
N SER A 390 -2.89 -2.60 -2.74
CA SER A 390 -3.50 -3.64 -3.59
C SER A 390 -4.42 -3.07 -4.68
N ALA A 391 -4.24 -3.51 -5.93
CA ALA A 391 -5.11 -3.12 -7.05
C ALA A 391 -6.57 -3.56 -6.90
N ASN A 392 -6.86 -4.49 -5.98
CA ASN A 392 -8.20 -5.03 -5.75
C ASN A 392 -9.13 -4.08 -4.96
N TRP A 393 -8.57 -3.09 -4.25
CA TRP A 393 -9.33 -2.12 -3.46
C TRP A 393 -8.81 -0.69 -3.71
N THR A 394 -8.92 -0.24 -4.96
CA THR A 394 -8.67 1.17 -5.31
C THR A 394 -9.67 2.11 -4.64
N ASN A 395 -10.88 1.63 -4.36
CA ASN A 395 -11.89 2.26 -3.52
C ASN A 395 -12.42 1.27 -2.48
N ILE A 396 -12.86 1.76 -1.33
CA ILE A 396 -13.45 1.00 -0.21
C ILE A 396 -14.89 1.47 -0.03
N PRO A 397 -15.88 0.75 -0.59
CA PRO A 397 -17.29 1.14 -0.54
C PRO A 397 -18.01 0.65 0.72
N HIS A 398 -17.42 -0.26 1.48
CA HIS A 398 -17.93 -0.80 2.74
C HIS A 398 -16.82 -1.45 3.56
N VAL A 399 -17.15 -1.85 4.78
CA VAL A 399 -16.34 -2.73 5.63
C VAL A 399 -17.14 -3.97 6.05
N PHE A 400 -16.45 -5.10 6.23
CA PHE A 400 -17.07 -6.30 6.77
C PHE A 400 -16.24 -6.98 7.86
N PHE A 401 -16.91 -7.79 8.67
CA PHE A 401 -16.37 -8.70 9.67
C PHE A 401 -16.89 -10.10 9.41
N LYS A 402 -15.99 -11.09 9.40
CA LYS A 402 -16.31 -12.45 8.95
C LYS A 402 -15.61 -13.51 9.80
N HIS A 403 -16.27 -14.65 9.95
CA HIS A 403 -15.64 -15.88 10.42
C HIS A 403 -16.13 -17.09 9.61
N PHE A 404 -15.23 -18.02 9.28
CA PHE A 404 -15.57 -19.32 8.69
C PHE A 404 -15.14 -20.44 9.63
N SER A 405 -16.01 -21.44 9.82
CA SER A 405 -15.63 -22.67 10.51
C SER A 405 -16.52 -23.84 10.13
N GLY A 406 -15.92 -24.94 9.66
CA GLY A 406 -16.63 -26.20 9.42
C GLY A 406 -16.85 -27.06 10.65
N THR A 407 -16.34 -26.67 11.82
CA THR A 407 -16.30 -27.53 13.02
C THR A 407 -16.98 -26.91 14.24
N ARG A 408 -17.30 -25.61 14.21
CA ARG A 408 -18.03 -24.95 15.30
C ARG A 408 -19.49 -25.39 15.33
N THR A 409 -20.06 -25.44 16.53
CA THR A 409 -21.43 -25.92 16.75
C THR A 409 -22.22 -25.03 17.72
N ASN A 410 -21.74 -23.82 18.00
CA ASN A 410 -22.35 -22.94 19.00
C ASN A 410 -22.20 -21.46 18.60
N TRP A 411 -22.70 -20.57 19.45
CA TRP A 411 -22.78 -19.13 19.22
C TRP A 411 -21.42 -18.45 19.09
N VAL A 412 -21.35 -17.47 18.20
CA VAL A 412 -20.29 -16.46 18.12
C VAL A 412 -20.96 -15.09 18.21
N VAL A 413 -20.69 -14.37 19.30
CA VAL A 413 -21.34 -13.08 19.61
C VAL A 413 -20.30 -12.06 20.00
N PHE A 414 -20.31 -10.91 19.34
CA PHE A 414 -19.37 -9.82 19.63
C PHE A 414 -20.01 -8.46 19.42
N TYR A 415 -19.39 -7.45 20.03
CA TYR A 415 -19.77 -6.06 19.99
C TYR A 415 -18.69 -5.27 19.26
N LEU A 416 -19.07 -4.35 18.38
CA LEU A 416 -18.18 -3.46 17.65
C LEU A 416 -18.51 -2.01 17.94
N ASP A 417 -17.48 -1.20 18.12
CA ASP A 417 -17.59 0.24 18.34
C ASP A 417 -16.45 1.02 17.65
N ASN A 418 -16.63 2.33 17.45
CA ASN A 418 -15.64 3.29 16.94
C ASN A 418 -14.86 2.83 15.69
N ILE A 419 -15.58 2.41 14.64
CA ILE A 419 -14.97 1.95 13.39
C ILE A 419 -14.41 3.15 12.63
N GLN A 420 -13.10 3.16 12.40
CA GLN A 420 -12.34 4.30 11.89
C GLN A 420 -11.25 3.87 10.91
N PHE A 421 -11.17 4.54 9.77
CA PHE A 421 -10.06 4.44 8.85
C PHE A 421 -9.06 5.56 9.09
N THR A 422 -7.78 5.24 9.17
CA THR A 422 -6.72 6.23 9.00
C THR A 422 -6.41 6.36 7.52
N MET A 423 -6.52 7.57 7.00
CA MET A 423 -6.06 7.93 5.67
C MET A 423 -4.60 8.42 5.73
N SER A 424 -3.87 8.29 4.65
CA SER A 424 -2.56 8.92 4.49
C SER A 424 -2.31 9.17 3.02
N ALA A 425 -1.57 10.24 2.71
CA ALA A 425 -1.02 10.37 1.38
C ALA A 425 -0.25 9.10 1.02
N VAL A 426 -0.51 8.53 -0.16
CA VAL A 426 0.23 7.37 -0.63
C VAL A 426 1.70 7.76 -0.74
N GLN A 427 2.56 7.20 0.12
CA GLN A 427 3.98 7.11 -0.21
C GLN A 427 4.11 5.96 -1.18
N ILE A 428 3.94 6.22 -2.48
CA ILE A 428 4.35 5.25 -3.51
C ILE A 428 5.88 5.21 -3.42
N PRO A 429 6.50 4.13 -2.90
CA PRO A 429 7.96 4.05 -2.91
C PRO A 429 8.41 4.24 -4.36
N PRO A 430 9.46 5.05 -4.63
CA PRO A 430 9.91 5.31 -5.98
C PRO A 430 10.11 3.99 -6.73
N PRO A 431 9.49 3.80 -7.92
CA PRO A 431 9.66 2.56 -8.65
C PRO A 431 11.14 2.32 -8.92
N GLN A 432 11.57 1.09 -8.71
CA GLN A 432 12.94 0.69 -9.04
C GLN A 432 13.05 0.54 -10.55
N MET A 433 13.96 1.30 -11.16
CA MET A 433 14.23 1.25 -12.58
C MET A 433 15.49 0.44 -12.86
N THR A 434 15.45 -0.37 -13.90
CA THR A 434 16.61 -1.08 -14.45
C THR A 434 16.81 -0.70 -15.92
N ILE A 435 18.05 -0.75 -16.38
CA ILE A 435 18.42 -0.54 -17.78
C ILE A 435 19.06 -1.81 -18.32
N ARG A 436 18.73 -2.16 -19.56
CA ARG A 436 19.32 -3.27 -20.30
C ARG A 436 19.59 -2.88 -21.73
N LYS A 437 20.69 -3.37 -22.30
CA LYS A 437 20.94 -3.22 -23.73
C LYS A 437 19.82 -3.92 -24.50
N ALA A 438 19.28 -3.25 -25.50
CA ALA A 438 18.26 -3.85 -26.33
C ALA A 438 18.89 -4.82 -27.35
N THR A 439 18.20 -5.94 -27.55
CA THR A 439 18.59 -6.96 -28.52
C THR A 439 17.85 -6.68 -29.82
N PRO A 440 18.54 -6.49 -30.96
CA PRO A 440 17.87 -6.38 -32.26
C PRO A 440 17.10 -7.67 -32.58
N ALA A 441 15.77 -7.59 -32.59
CA ALA A 441 14.85 -8.72 -32.69
C ALA A 441 13.39 -8.21 -32.83
N LEU A 442 12.46 -9.10 -33.13
CA LEU A 442 11.05 -8.88 -32.82
C LEU A 442 10.80 -9.27 -31.36
N ARG A 443 10.46 -8.30 -30.51
CA ARG A 443 10.05 -8.57 -29.13
C ARG A 443 8.55 -8.85 -29.07
N LEU A 444 8.19 -10.00 -28.50
CA LEU A 444 6.82 -10.38 -28.23
C LEU A 444 6.56 -10.24 -26.74
N TYR A 445 5.62 -9.37 -26.34
CA TYR A 445 5.17 -9.29 -24.95
C TYR A 445 3.95 -10.20 -24.69
N SER A 446 3.95 -10.94 -23.60
CA SER A 446 2.80 -11.76 -23.17
C SER A 446 1.73 -10.90 -22.50
N GLY A 447 0.48 -10.94 -22.97
CA GLY A 447 -0.63 -10.15 -22.42
C GLY A 447 -1.53 -9.53 -23.51
N PRO A 448 -2.51 -8.68 -23.15
CA PRO A 448 -2.65 -7.95 -21.89
C PRO A 448 -3.30 -8.72 -20.72
N ASN A 449 -4.03 -9.80 -20.96
CA ASN A 449 -4.64 -10.62 -19.92
C ASN A 449 -4.08 -12.05 -19.92
N GLN A 450 -4.45 -12.80 -18.88
CA GLN A 450 -4.17 -14.23 -18.79
C GLN A 450 -4.70 -14.95 -20.04
N TYR A 451 -3.91 -15.89 -20.55
CA TYR A 451 -4.16 -16.68 -21.75
C TYR A 451 -4.20 -15.91 -23.08
N ASN A 452 -4.03 -14.58 -23.12
CA ASN A 452 -3.94 -13.89 -24.41
C ASN A 452 -2.70 -14.33 -25.19
N ARG A 453 -2.84 -14.50 -26.50
CA ARG A 453 -1.71 -14.75 -27.39
C ARG A 453 -1.19 -13.44 -27.97
N THR A 454 0.13 -13.28 -27.95
CA THR A 454 0.85 -12.34 -28.81
C THR A 454 1.69 -13.18 -29.75
N GLN A 455 1.34 -13.18 -31.04
CA GLN A 455 1.89 -14.14 -32.00
C GLN A 455 1.87 -13.62 -33.44
N ILE A 456 2.70 -14.27 -34.26
CA ILE A 456 2.72 -14.12 -35.71
C ILE A 456 2.28 -15.46 -36.33
N GLY A 457 1.50 -15.41 -37.41
CA GLY A 457 1.05 -16.60 -38.14
C GLY A 457 1.36 -16.47 -39.62
N THR A 458 1.68 -17.55 -40.32
CA THR A 458 1.94 -17.46 -41.77
C THR A 458 0.68 -16.98 -42.51
N VAL A 459 0.86 -16.11 -43.50
CA VAL A 459 -0.22 -15.74 -44.44
C VAL A 459 -0.49 -16.88 -45.40
N ASP A 460 0.57 -17.53 -45.89
CA ASP A 460 0.46 -18.77 -46.66
C ASP A 460 -0.16 -19.87 -45.78
N GLU A 461 -1.20 -20.46 -46.33
CA GLU A 461 -2.04 -21.51 -45.74
C GLU A 461 -1.62 -22.90 -46.19
N ASN A 462 -0.46 -23.04 -46.86
CA ASN A 462 0.03 -24.32 -47.36
C ASN A 462 1.35 -24.74 -46.69
N GLN A 463 1.46 -24.54 -45.38
CA GLN A 463 2.69 -24.78 -44.60
C GLN A 463 2.80 -26.21 -44.05
N SER A 464 2.04 -27.19 -44.56
CA SER A 464 2.07 -28.58 -44.08
C SER A 464 3.41 -29.29 -44.35
N TRP A 465 3.80 -30.21 -43.47
CA TRP A 465 4.88 -31.17 -43.70
C TRP A 465 4.40 -32.44 -44.41
N VAL A 466 3.11 -32.76 -44.31
CA VAL A 466 2.51 -33.94 -44.94
C VAL A 466 2.44 -33.69 -46.44
N GLY A 467 3.13 -34.55 -47.21
CA GLY A 467 3.29 -34.37 -48.66
C GLY A 467 4.43 -33.41 -49.04
N GLY A 468 5.24 -32.96 -48.09
CA GLY A 468 6.40 -32.11 -48.34
C GLY A 468 7.64 -32.84 -48.85
N SER A 469 8.65 -32.06 -49.25
CA SER A 469 9.96 -32.55 -49.66
C SER A 469 10.83 -32.76 -48.43
N TYR A 470 10.85 -33.98 -47.89
CA TYR A 470 11.55 -34.28 -46.65
C TYR A 470 13.08 -34.10 -46.75
N PRO A 471 13.75 -33.59 -45.69
CA PRO A 471 13.14 -33.17 -44.43
C PRO A 471 12.38 -31.84 -44.54
N VAL A 472 11.19 -31.78 -43.96
CA VAL A 472 10.46 -30.53 -43.75
C VAL A 472 10.85 -29.97 -42.40
N SER A 473 11.19 -28.69 -42.30
CA SER A 473 11.55 -28.09 -41.01
C SER A 473 10.85 -26.76 -40.75
N TYR A 474 10.59 -26.52 -39.47
CA TYR A 474 10.10 -25.27 -38.93
C TYR A 474 11.10 -24.84 -37.86
N SER A 475 11.76 -23.70 -38.08
CA SER A 475 12.81 -23.21 -37.19
C SER A 475 12.58 -21.77 -36.78
N PHE A 476 13.02 -21.45 -35.58
CA PHE A 476 12.96 -20.10 -35.01
C PHE A 476 14.14 -19.88 -34.06
N THR A 477 14.59 -18.64 -33.94
CA THR A 477 15.75 -18.29 -33.11
C THR A 477 15.37 -17.30 -32.03
N ILE A 478 15.49 -17.71 -30.77
CA ILE A 478 15.29 -16.85 -29.60
C ILE A 478 16.64 -16.25 -29.21
N ALA A 479 16.73 -14.92 -29.10
CA ALA A 479 17.95 -14.24 -28.68
C ALA A 479 17.95 -13.86 -27.19
N ASP A 480 16.79 -13.52 -26.64
CA ASP A 480 16.62 -13.24 -25.20
C ASP A 480 15.18 -13.51 -24.77
N HIS A 481 14.97 -13.62 -23.46
CA HIS A 481 13.64 -13.66 -22.86
C HIS A 481 13.69 -13.14 -21.42
N ASP A 482 12.52 -12.83 -20.88
CA ASP A 482 12.40 -12.46 -19.47
C ASP A 482 12.74 -13.65 -18.55
N LYS A 483 13.63 -13.43 -17.58
CA LYS A 483 14.09 -14.42 -16.59
C LYS A 483 13.64 -14.10 -15.17
N THR A 484 12.96 -12.98 -14.94
CA THR A 484 12.58 -12.52 -13.59
C THR A 484 11.52 -13.42 -12.95
N THR A 485 10.70 -14.05 -13.77
CA THR A 485 9.82 -15.17 -13.44
C THR A 485 10.12 -16.30 -14.44
N PRO A 486 9.75 -17.56 -14.17
CA PRO A 486 9.90 -18.61 -15.17
C PRO A 486 9.22 -18.16 -16.46
N LEU A 487 9.89 -18.30 -17.62
CA LEU A 487 9.27 -18.06 -18.92
C LEU A 487 7.93 -18.79 -18.94
N ASP A 488 6.86 -18.11 -19.26
CA ASP A 488 5.57 -18.79 -19.18
C ASP A 488 5.37 -19.80 -20.31
N GLU A 489 4.97 -19.32 -21.48
CA GLU A 489 4.85 -20.14 -22.68
C GLU A 489 5.34 -19.35 -23.89
N PHE A 490 6.36 -19.90 -24.54
CA PHE A 490 6.62 -19.66 -25.96
C PHE A 490 6.19 -20.89 -26.74
N HIS A 491 5.53 -20.69 -27.87
CA HIS A 491 4.95 -21.80 -28.63
C HIS A 491 5.18 -21.70 -30.13
N LEU A 492 5.22 -22.86 -30.76
CA LEU A 492 4.95 -23.06 -32.17
C LEU A 492 3.69 -23.91 -32.31
N PHE A 493 2.72 -23.42 -33.09
CA PHE A 493 1.54 -24.18 -33.49
C PHE A 493 1.54 -24.48 -34.98
N LEU A 494 1.12 -25.69 -35.35
CA LEU A 494 0.76 -26.06 -36.71
C LEU A 494 -0.75 -26.37 -36.72
N LEU A 495 -1.53 -25.52 -37.39
CA LEU A 495 -3.00 -25.57 -37.37
C LEU A 495 -3.56 -25.84 -38.78
N PRO A 496 -4.18 -27.00 -39.01
CA PRO A 496 -4.90 -27.27 -40.25
C PRO A 496 -6.17 -26.41 -40.33
N LEU A 497 -6.33 -25.59 -41.38
CA LEU A 497 -7.49 -24.69 -41.50
C LEU A 497 -8.81 -25.45 -41.69
N ASN A 498 -8.76 -26.63 -42.31
CA ASN A 498 -9.91 -27.52 -42.43
C ASN A 498 -10.43 -28.03 -41.08
N SER A 499 -9.63 -27.91 -40.01
CA SER A 499 -10.00 -28.32 -38.66
C SER A 499 -10.60 -27.18 -37.82
N ILE A 500 -10.56 -25.95 -38.34
CA ILE A 500 -11.02 -24.73 -37.68
C ILE A 500 -12.48 -24.48 -38.03
N ASN A 501 -13.35 -24.46 -37.03
CA ASN A 501 -14.74 -24.07 -37.22
C ASN A 501 -14.82 -22.60 -37.68
N GLY A 502 -15.37 -22.36 -38.87
CA GLY A 502 -15.44 -21.03 -39.49
C GLY A 502 -14.23 -20.67 -40.38
N GLY A 503 -13.22 -21.54 -40.49
CA GLY A 503 -12.13 -21.46 -41.46
C GLY A 503 -11.12 -20.32 -41.28
N ASN A 504 -11.34 -19.39 -40.35
CA ASN A 504 -10.46 -18.25 -40.10
C ASN A 504 -9.62 -18.48 -38.84
N VAL A 505 -8.32 -18.22 -38.93
CA VAL A 505 -7.39 -18.32 -37.80
C VAL A 505 -7.45 -17.02 -36.98
N ASP A 506 -7.74 -17.18 -35.70
CA ASP A 506 -7.72 -16.13 -34.68
C ASP A 506 -6.71 -16.42 -33.56
N GLN A 507 -6.66 -15.54 -32.56
CA GLN A 507 -5.73 -15.67 -31.43
C GLN A 507 -5.91 -16.91 -30.55
N TYR A 508 -7.08 -17.55 -30.55
CA TYR A 508 -7.39 -18.69 -29.69
C TYR A 508 -7.63 -19.97 -30.48
N SER A 509 -7.45 -19.92 -31.79
CA SER A 509 -7.85 -21.01 -32.67
C SER A 509 -7.16 -22.31 -32.31
N ASP A 510 -5.93 -22.27 -31.79
CA ASP A 510 -5.23 -23.43 -31.26
C ASP A 510 -6.03 -24.20 -30.20
N TYR A 511 -6.80 -23.49 -29.36
CA TYR A 511 -7.59 -24.04 -28.27
C TYR A 511 -9.07 -24.18 -28.63
N SER A 512 -9.72 -23.10 -29.08
CA SER A 512 -11.19 -22.97 -29.13
C SER A 512 -11.83 -23.57 -30.39
N THR A 513 -11.29 -23.25 -31.56
CA THR A 513 -11.95 -23.55 -32.85
C THR A 513 -11.27 -24.65 -33.65
N ALA A 514 -9.95 -24.82 -33.55
CA ALA A 514 -9.22 -25.91 -34.20
C ALA A 514 -9.45 -27.22 -33.46
N SER A 515 -9.99 -28.20 -34.17
CA SER A 515 -10.12 -29.57 -33.69
C SER A 515 -8.80 -30.35 -33.79
N ASN A 516 -7.88 -29.93 -34.66
CA ASN A 516 -6.57 -30.55 -34.86
C ASN A 516 -5.46 -29.51 -34.62
N SER A 517 -4.38 -29.89 -33.94
CA SER A 517 -3.22 -29.01 -33.71
C SER A 517 -1.97 -29.83 -33.35
N VAL A 518 -0.80 -29.39 -33.80
CA VAL A 518 0.50 -29.75 -33.21
C VAL A 518 1.04 -28.55 -32.46
N ARG A 519 1.54 -28.75 -31.24
CA ARG A 519 2.20 -27.73 -30.42
C ARG A 519 3.59 -28.19 -30.00
N LEU A 520 4.58 -27.34 -30.28
CA LEU A 520 5.82 -27.32 -29.53
C LEU A 520 5.73 -26.19 -28.50
N GLN A 521 5.70 -26.57 -27.23
CA GLN A 521 5.62 -25.65 -26.09
C GLN A 521 7.01 -25.54 -25.45
N ILE A 522 7.42 -24.33 -25.05
CA ILE A 522 8.65 -24.06 -24.30
C ILE A 522 8.29 -23.20 -23.09
N VAL A 523 8.64 -23.68 -21.90
CA VAL A 523 8.32 -23.05 -20.62
C VAL A 523 9.56 -23.01 -19.73
N GLY A 524 9.74 -21.95 -18.95
CA GLY A 524 10.79 -21.81 -17.96
C GLY A 524 10.48 -22.65 -16.72
N LEU A 525 11.52 -23.24 -16.13
CA LEU A 525 11.34 -24.10 -14.96
C LEU A 525 11.38 -23.36 -13.63
N THR A 526 12.20 -22.31 -13.54
CA THR A 526 12.43 -21.58 -12.29
C THR A 526 12.80 -20.13 -12.57
N ALA A 527 12.36 -19.21 -11.70
CA ALA A 527 12.75 -17.81 -11.79
C ALA A 527 14.29 -17.66 -11.71
N GLY A 528 14.85 -16.77 -12.51
CA GLY A 528 16.29 -16.53 -12.60
C GLY A 528 17.09 -17.59 -13.37
N SER A 529 16.46 -18.69 -13.79
CA SER A 529 17.12 -19.76 -14.53
C SER A 529 17.03 -19.55 -16.05
N SER A 530 18.06 -19.99 -16.78
CA SER A 530 17.99 -20.16 -18.23
C SER A 530 17.32 -21.47 -18.63
N GLN A 531 17.19 -22.42 -17.70
CA GLN A 531 16.69 -23.75 -17.99
C GLN A 531 15.21 -23.74 -18.33
N VAL A 532 14.86 -24.50 -19.37
CA VAL A 532 13.49 -24.63 -19.86
C VAL A 532 13.08 -26.10 -19.97
N ALA A 533 11.78 -26.35 -19.85
CA ALA A 533 11.15 -27.56 -20.36
C ALA A 533 10.54 -27.28 -21.74
N TYR A 534 10.54 -28.29 -22.59
CA TYR A 534 9.84 -28.25 -23.86
C TYR A 534 9.06 -29.54 -24.08
N GLN A 535 7.89 -29.40 -24.70
CA GLN A 535 6.95 -30.49 -24.94
C GLN A 535 6.48 -30.43 -26.39
N LEU A 536 6.54 -31.57 -27.09
CA LEU A 536 5.85 -31.74 -28.35
C LEU A 536 4.58 -32.57 -28.09
N ALA A 537 3.44 -32.02 -28.47
CA ALA A 537 2.14 -32.68 -28.33
C ALA A 537 1.23 -32.38 -29.53
N TRP A 538 0.23 -33.22 -29.74
CA TRP A 538 -0.80 -33.00 -30.76
C TRP A 538 -2.21 -33.31 -30.25
N LYS A 539 -3.21 -32.91 -31.02
CA LYS A 539 -4.61 -33.32 -30.86
C LYS A 539 -5.26 -33.52 -32.22
N THR A 540 -6.28 -34.36 -32.26
CA THR A 540 -7.21 -34.47 -33.38
C THR A 540 -8.64 -34.57 -32.88
N ASN A 541 -9.59 -34.01 -33.63
CA ASN A 541 -11.03 -34.06 -33.34
C ASN A 541 -11.40 -33.54 -31.94
N LEU A 542 -10.65 -32.56 -31.42
CA LEU A 542 -10.83 -32.05 -30.07
C LEU A 542 -10.76 -30.52 -30.02
N VAL A 543 -11.93 -29.88 -30.05
CA VAL A 543 -12.10 -28.44 -29.81
C VAL A 543 -12.10 -28.12 -28.32
N ASN A 544 -11.88 -26.85 -27.96
CA ASN A 544 -11.84 -26.37 -26.57
C ASN A 544 -10.87 -27.16 -25.68
N ALA A 545 -9.72 -27.52 -26.24
CA ALA A 545 -8.71 -28.30 -25.53
C ALA A 545 -7.32 -27.99 -26.04
N ASN A 546 -6.34 -28.05 -25.15
CA ASN A 546 -4.93 -28.09 -25.55
C ASN A 546 -4.57 -29.46 -26.15
N PRO A 547 -3.52 -29.54 -26.98
CA PRO A 547 -2.93 -30.81 -27.40
C PRO A 547 -2.72 -31.78 -26.22
N ASN A 548 -3.31 -32.97 -26.30
CA ASN A 548 -3.34 -33.95 -25.20
C ASN A 548 -2.58 -35.25 -25.52
N GLN A 549 -2.17 -35.46 -26.76
CA GLN A 549 -1.30 -36.56 -27.17
C GLN A 549 0.15 -36.11 -27.06
N VAL A 550 0.75 -36.28 -25.89
CA VAL A 550 2.13 -35.88 -25.61
C VAL A 550 3.09 -36.90 -26.24
N LEU A 551 3.96 -36.44 -27.14
CA LEU A 551 4.99 -37.27 -27.77
C LEU A 551 6.22 -37.41 -26.85
N PHE A 552 6.64 -36.31 -26.25
CA PHE A 552 7.65 -36.28 -25.19
C PHE A 552 7.60 -34.97 -24.41
N THR A 553 8.24 -34.94 -23.25
CA THR A 553 8.61 -33.73 -22.52
C THR A 553 10.08 -33.85 -22.13
N GLN A 554 10.85 -32.80 -22.36
CA GLN A 554 12.30 -32.78 -22.13
C GLN A 554 12.72 -31.45 -21.51
N THR A 555 13.94 -31.38 -20.99
CA THR A 555 14.54 -30.13 -20.51
C THR A 555 15.72 -29.72 -21.38
N ASN A 556 15.95 -28.41 -21.54
CA ASN A 556 17.16 -27.86 -22.15
C ASN A 556 17.80 -26.81 -21.24
N ALA A 557 19.12 -26.64 -21.35
CA ALA A 557 19.88 -25.70 -20.51
C ALA A 557 19.52 -24.23 -20.77
N THR A 558 19.01 -23.92 -21.96
CA THR A 558 18.62 -22.56 -22.36
C THR A 558 17.47 -22.56 -23.37
N ALA A 559 16.63 -21.52 -23.33
CA ALA A 559 15.73 -21.21 -24.44
C ALA A 559 16.43 -20.49 -25.60
N ILE A 560 17.57 -19.86 -25.34
CA ILE A 560 18.29 -18.99 -26.29
C ILE A 560 19.01 -19.82 -27.35
N GLY A 561 18.79 -19.48 -28.61
CA GLY A 561 19.36 -20.10 -29.80
C GLY A 561 18.27 -20.60 -30.75
N THR A 562 18.69 -21.39 -31.73
CA THR A 562 17.79 -21.92 -32.76
C THR A 562 17.13 -23.21 -32.31
N TRP A 563 15.80 -23.23 -32.39
CA TRP A 563 14.97 -24.42 -32.24
C TRP A 563 14.53 -24.88 -33.62
N THR A 564 14.51 -26.20 -33.84
CA THR A 564 14.07 -26.78 -35.11
C THR A 564 13.16 -27.98 -34.85
N LEU A 565 11.92 -27.91 -35.34
CA LEU A 565 11.04 -29.06 -35.51
C LEU A 565 11.22 -29.60 -36.93
N THR A 566 11.74 -30.82 -37.06
CA THR A 566 12.02 -31.46 -38.35
C THR A 566 11.15 -32.69 -38.52
N PHE A 567 10.46 -32.81 -39.64
CA PHE A 567 9.80 -34.02 -40.09
C PHE A 567 10.65 -34.70 -41.15
N THR A 568 10.98 -35.98 -40.95
CA THR A 568 11.74 -36.82 -41.89
C THR A 568 10.82 -37.68 -42.76
N SER A 569 9.54 -37.76 -42.39
CA SER A 569 8.44 -38.35 -43.15
C SER A 569 7.11 -37.75 -42.70
N ALA A 570 5.98 -38.21 -43.23
CA ALA A 570 4.67 -37.77 -42.78
C ALA A 570 4.41 -38.08 -41.29
N THR A 571 4.99 -39.16 -40.78
CA THR A 571 4.70 -39.70 -39.44
C THR A 571 5.85 -39.58 -38.46
N ALA A 572 7.06 -39.24 -38.88
CA ALA A 572 8.23 -39.24 -37.99
C ALA A 572 9.09 -38.00 -38.17
N GLY A 573 9.81 -37.65 -37.11
CA GLY A 573 10.65 -36.46 -37.06
C GLY A 573 11.49 -36.35 -35.80
N THR A 574 12.10 -35.18 -35.62
CA THR A 574 12.89 -34.82 -34.44
C THR A 574 12.63 -33.37 -34.03
N VAL A 575 12.77 -33.07 -32.74
CA VAL A 575 12.94 -31.68 -32.26
C VAL A 575 14.38 -31.49 -31.80
N THR A 576 15.03 -30.45 -32.30
CA THR A 576 16.38 -30.07 -31.90
C THR A 576 16.31 -28.76 -31.13
N ALA A 577 16.64 -28.81 -29.84
CA ALA A 577 16.79 -27.64 -28.98
C ALA A 577 18.18 -26.98 -29.17
N PRO A 578 18.37 -25.70 -28.80
CA PRO A 578 19.66 -25.03 -28.88
C PRO A 578 20.76 -25.79 -28.12
N GLY A 579 21.82 -26.17 -28.83
CA GLY A 579 22.94 -26.93 -28.28
C GLY A 579 22.60 -28.37 -27.86
N GLY A 580 21.36 -28.83 -28.06
CA GLY A 580 20.90 -30.16 -27.73
C GLY A 580 20.99 -31.15 -28.89
N SER A 581 20.96 -32.44 -28.57
CA SER A 581 20.81 -33.49 -29.59
C SER A 581 19.36 -33.59 -30.07
N PRO A 582 19.11 -34.01 -31.33
CA PRO A 582 17.75 -34.21 -31.84
C PRO A 582 16.98 -35.27 -31.02
N VAL A 583 15.76 -34.94 -30.61
CA VAL A 583 14.86 -35.85 -29.90
C VAL A 583 13.83 -36.40 -30.88
N PRO A 584 13.82 -37.73 -31.16
CA PRO A 584 12.92 -38.32 -32.14
C PRO A 584 11.49 -38.43 -31.62
N PHE A 585 10.53 -38.40 -32.55
CA PHE A 585 9.11 -38.66 -32.27
C PHE A 585 8.42 -39.37 -33.43
N THR A 586 7.23 -39.91 -33.18
CA THR A 586 6.37 -40.51 -34.21
C THR A 586 4.90 -40.19 -33.93
N ILE A 587 4.17 -39.77 -34.96
CA ILE A 587 2.73 -39.51 -34.96
C ILE A 587 2.04 -40.68 -35.70
N PRO A 588 0.96 -41.27 -35.18
CA PRO A 588 0.20 -42.31 -35.89
C PRO A 588 -0.24 -41.84 -37.28
N ALA A 589 -0.16 -42.73 -38.27
CA ALA A 589 -0.43 -42.38 -39.68
C ALA A 589 -1.81 -41.74 -39.92
N ALA A 590 -2.84 -42.26 -39.25
CA ALA A 590 -4.20 -41.71 -39.35
C ALA A 590 -4.29 -40.28 -38.79
N ALA A 591 -3.56 -39.98 -37.72
CA ALA A 591 -3.49 -38.62 -37.15
C ALA A 591 -2.62 -37.70 -38.02
N ALA A 592 -1.46 -38.17 -38.47
CA ALA A 592 -0.59 -37.39 -39.36
C ALA A 592 -1.32 -36.91 -40.61
N ALA A 593 -2.16 -37.77 -41.21
CA ALA A 593 -2.95 -37.42 -42.40
C ALA A 593 -3.88 -36.21 -42.20
N THR A 594 -4.32 -35.91 -40.97
CA THR A 594 -5.20 -34.76 -40.70
C THR A 594 -4.49 -33.41 -40.73
N PHE A 595 -3.15 -33.41 -40.88
CA PHE A 595 -2.33 -32.21 -40.92
C PHE A 595 -1.81 -31.86 -42.32
N ALA A 596 -2.34 -32.48 -43.37
CA ALA A 596 -2.10 -32.06 -44.74
C ALA A 596 -2.62 -30.64 -45.01
N ASN A 597 -2.14 -30.00 -46.08
CA ASN A 597 -2.63 -28.69 -46.50
C ASN A 597 -4.17 -28.69 -46.63
N PRO A 598 -4.86 -27.60 -46.24
CA PRO A 598 -4.29 -26.31 -45.82
C PRO A 598 -3.89 -26.26 -44.33
N LEU A 599 -2.70 -25.73 -44.03
CA LEU A 599 -2.09 -25.58 -42.70
C LEU A 599 -1.33 -24.26 -42.55
N VAL A 600 -1.45 -23.60 -41.40
CA VAL A 600 -0.63 -22.44 -41.01
C VAL A 600 0.31 -22.76 -39.87
N MET A 601 1.44 -22.04 -39.81
CA MET A 601 2.33 -22.03 -38.65
C MET A 601 2.12 -20.75 -37.85
N LEU A 602 2.03 -20.85 -36.52
CA LEU A 602 2.03 -19.72 -35.60
C LEU A 602 3.20 -19.80 -34.63
N LEU A 603 3.79 -18.65 -34.29
CA LEU A 603 4.85 -18.48 -33.30
C LEU A 603 4.46 -17.38 -32.33
N GLY A 604 4.53 -17.63 -31.03
CA GLY A 604 4.01 -16.67 -30.08
C GLY A 604 4.34 -16.91 -28.63
N THR A 605 3.80 -16.02 -27.80
CA THR A 605 3.80 -16.14 -26.35
C THR A 605 2.38 -16.12 -25.79
N GLN A 606 2.23 -16.71 -24.62
CA GLN A 606 1.00 -16.70 -23.83
C GLN A 606 1.38 -16.58 -22.35
N PRO A 607 0.63 -15.82 -21.52
CA PRO A 607 0.77 -15.83 -20.07
C PRO A 607 -0.29 -16.72 -19.40
N ASN A 608 0.09 -17.85 -18.86
CA ASN A 608 -0.75 -18.83 -18.17
C ASN A 608 -1.06 -18.38 -16.74
N PRO A 609 -0.11 -17.91 -15.90
CA PRO A 609 -0.43 -17.19 -14.69
C PRO A 609 -0.48 -15.67 -14.96
N THR A 610 -1.28 -14.95 -14.18
CA THR A 610 -1.35 -13.49 -14.25
C THR A 610 -0.01 -12.81 -13.93
N THR A 611 0.88 -13.47 -13.18
CA THR A 611 2.24 -12.99 -12.88
C THR A 611 3.19 -12.99 -14.08
N ALA A 612 2.83 -13.66 -15.17
CA ALA A 612 3.61 -13.69 -16.42
C ALA A 612 3.21 -12.57 -17.41
N ILE A 613 2.14 -11.83 -17.13
CA ILE A 613 1.74 -10.70 -17.97
C ILE A 613 2.89 -9.68 -18.01
N GLY A 614 3.26 -9.26 -19.22
CA GLY A 614 4.37 -8.34 -19.49
C GLY A 614 5.75 -8.99 -19.60
N GLN A 615 5.86 -10.33 -19.48
CA GLN A 615 7.08 -11.04 -19.89
C GLN A 615 7.31 -10.88 -21.40
N TYR A 616 8.55 -11.10 -21.85
CA TYR A 616 8.92 -10.97 -23.24
C TYR A 616 9.77 -12.13 -23.76
N VAL A 617 9.73 -12.33 -25.08
CA VAL A 617 10.66 -13.15 -25.87
C VAL A 617 11.15 -12.34 -27.07
N ASP A 618 12.46 -12.36 -27.34
CA ASP A 618 13.09 -11.70 -28.48
C ASP A 618 13.38 -12.73 -29.58
N LEU A 619 12.65 -12.65 -30.70
CA LEU A 619 12.77 -13.52 -31.85
C LEU A 619 13.61 -12.86 -32.95
N THR A 620 14.71 -13.48 -33.38
CA THR A 620 15.59 -12.90 -34.43
C THR A 620 15.34 -13.45 -35.82
N ALA A 621 14.84 -14.68 -35.93
CA ALA A 621 14.55 -15.30 -37.20
C ALA A 621 13.46 -16.38 -37.10
N ALA A 622 12.76 -16.61 -38.20
CA ALA A 622 11.87 -17.75 -38.39
C ALA A 622 11.95 -18.25 -39.83
N GLN A 623 12.01 -19.57 -40.02
CA GLN A 623 12.16 -20.20 -41.33
C GLN A 623 11.37 -21.51 -41.43
N THR A 624 10.75 -21.74 -42.58
CA THR A 624 10.24 -23.05 -42.99
C THR A 624 11.02 -23.57 -44.21
N VAL A 625 11.17 -24.89 -44.34
CA VAL A 625 11.86 -25.55 -45.47
C VAL A 625 11.09 -26.79 -45.87
N GLY A 626 10.96 -27.07 -47.17
CA GLY A 626 10.42 -28.33 -47.68
C GLY A 626 8.90 -28.50 -47.56
N VAL A 627 8.16 -27.45 -47.17
CA VAL A 627 6.69 -27.49 -47.02
C VAL A 627 5.99 -28.00 -48.29
N ALA A 628 4.86 -28.68 -48.11
CA ALA A 628 4.12 -29.32 -49.19
C ALA A 628 3.58 -28.30 -50.21
N ALA A 629 3.73 -28.60 -51.50
CA ALA A 629 3.19 -27.78 -52.57
C ALA A 629 1.66 -27.59 -52.41
N PRO A 630 1.11 -26.41 -52.75
CA PRO A 630 1.76 -25.25 -53.38
C PRO A 630 2.45 -24.29 -52.39
N GLY A 631 2.71 -24.71 -51.15
CA GLY A 631 3.30 -23.88 -50.11
C GLY A 631 4.66 -23.32 -50.44
N VAL A 632 4.88 -22.08 -49.97
CA VAL A 632 6.13 -21.35 -50.15
C VAL A 632 6.87 -21.30 -48.81
N PRO A 633 8.14 -21.76 -48.76
CA PRO A 633 9.00 -21.62 -47.60
C PRO A 633 9.09 -20.16 -47.11
N VAL A 634 8.96 -19.95 -45.81
CA VAL A 634 9.17 -18.65 -45.17
C VAL A 634 10.63 -18.51 -44.78
N ASN A 635 11.22 -17.33 -44.97
CA ASN A 635 12.54 -16.98 -44.45
C ASN A 635 12.52 -15.52 -43.97
N SER A 636 12.42 -15.31 -42.66
CA SER A 636 12.30 -13.99 -42.05
C SER A 636 13.43 -13.73 -41.05
N THR A 637 13.95 -12.50 -41.09
CA THR A 637 14.88 -11.96 -40.10
C THR A 637 14.24 -10.72 -39.47
N PHE A 638 14.43 -10.54 -38.16
CA PHE A 638 13.75 -9.51 -37.38
C PHE A 638 14.69 -8.52 -36.70
N THR A 639 15.95 -8.45 -37.14
CA THR A 639 17.01 -7.66 -36.49
C THR A 639 17.12 -6.22 -36.99
N SER A 640 16.42 -5.85 -38.06
CA SER A 640 16.50 -4.51 -38.67
C SER A 640 15.71 -3.44 -37.92
N GLY A 641 14.72 -3.84 -37.10
CA GLY A 641 13.73 -2.93 -36.52
C GLY A 641 12.62 -2.49 -37.47
N ALA A 642 12.55 -3.06 -38.68
CA ALA A 642 11.44 -2.83 -39.59
C ALA A 642 10.15 -3.51 -39.07
N PRO A 643 8.95 -2.95 -39.36
CA PRO A 643 7.69 -3.62 -39.07
C PRO A 643 7.65 -5.05 -39.62
N VAL A 644 6.91 -5.93 -38.94
CA VAL A 644 6.68 -7.30 -39.41
C VAL A 644 6.05 -7.27 -40.81
N ASN A 645 6.63 -8.01 -41.76
CA ASN A 645 6.12 -8.07 -43.14
C ASN A 645 4.76 -8.78 -43.16
N THR A 646 3.68 -8.01 -43.32
CA THR A 646 2.31 -8.51 -43.28
C THR A 646 1.89 -9.30 -44.52
N ASN A 647 2.71 -9.33 -45.58
CA ASN A 647 2.50 -10.24 -46.72
C ASN A 647 2.98 -11.67 -46.40
N LEU A 648 3.86 -11.83 -45.41
CA LEU A 648 4.34 -13.14 -44.94
C LEU A 648 3.68 -13.56 -43.64
N TRP A 649 3.37 -12.60 -42.76
CA TRP A 649 2.89 -12.84 -41.41
C TRP A 649 1.59 -12.09 -41.08
N ARG A 650 0.57 -12.84 -40.66
CA ARG A 650 -0.59 -12.36 -39.94
C ARG A 650 -0.16 -11.93 -38.54
N THR A 651 -0.62 -10.75 -38.10
CA THR A 651 -0.35 -10.22 -36.76
C THR A 651 -1.65 -9.87 -36.03
N ALA A 652 -2.49 -9.04 -36.64
CA ALA A 652 -3.72 -8.51 -36.03
C ALA A 652 -4.80 -9.56 -35.80
N SER A 653 -4.99 -10.52 -36.70
CA SER A 653 -6.03 -11.56 -36.52
C SER A 653 -5.63 -12.59 -35.46
N VAL A 654 -4.34 -12.84 -35.32
CA VAL A 654 -3.80 -13.92 -34.47
C VAL A 654 -3.30 -13.43 -33.12
N SER A 655 -3.22 -12.13 -32.87
CA SER A 655 -2.85 -11.55 -31.57
C SER A 655 -4.03 -10.81 -30.94
N GLN A 656 -4.15 -10.84 -29.61
CA GLN A 656 -5.10 -9.98 -28.91
C GLN A 656 -4.84 -8.49 -29.22
N ASP A 657 -3.55 -8.13 -29.22
CA ASP A 657 -3.06 -6.80 -29.51
C ASP A 657 -1.73 -6.91 -30.26
N ALA A 658 -1.75 -6.61 -31.56
CA ALA A 658 -0.54 -6.59 -32.37
C ALA A 658 0.46 -5.50 -31.92
N GLY A 659 0.03 -4.51 -31.13
CA GLY A 659 0.88 -3.52 -30.49
C GLY A 659 1.85 -4.09 -29.46
N ASN A 660 1.71 -5.36 -29.08
CA ASN A 660 2.65 -6.11 -28.24
C ASN A 660 3.79 -6.77 -29.04
N LEU A 661 3.77 -6.67 -30.37
CA LEU A 661 4.85 -7.04 -31.27
C LEU A 661 5.71 -5.81 -31.53
N ILE A 662 6.90 -5.75 -30.92
CA ILE A 662 7.80 -4.58 -31.00
C ILE A 662 9.02 -4.93 -31.86
N PRO A 663 9.14 -4.38 -33.08
CA PRO A 663 10.38 -4.47 -33.83
C PRO A 663 11.48 -3.66 -33.15
N VAL A 664 12.60 -4.30 -32.87
CA VAL A 664 13.78 -3.69 -32.26
C VAL A 664 14.94 -3.77 -33.25
N GLY A 665 15.48 -2.62 -33.62
CA GLY A 665 16.64 -2.50 -34.52
C GLY A 665 17.84 -1.83 -33.84
N SER A 666 18.95 -1.71 -34.55
CA SER A 666 20.17 -1.06 -34.05
C SER A 666 19.98 0.41 -33.65
N ALA A 667 18.95 1.08 -34.16
CA ALA A 667 18.56 2.43 -33.77
C ALA A 667 17.92 2.52 -32.38
N HIS A 668 17.69 1.40 -31.70
CA HIS A 668 17.08 1.32 -30.36
C HIS A 668 18.07 0.68 -29.38
N PRO A 669 18.98 1.44 -28.77
CA PRO A 669 20.07 0.86 -27.97
C PRO A 669 19.66 0.29 -26.61
N TRP A 670 18.58 0.78 -25.99
CA TRP A 670 18.29 0.50 -24.58
C TRP A 670 16.82 0.23 -24.29
N TRP A 671 16.57 -0.76 -23.43
CA TRP A 671 15.33 -0.94 -22.70
C TRP A 671 15.48 -0.42 -21.27
N LEU A 672 14.48 0.32 -20.81
CA LEU A 672 14.28 0.67 -19.41
C LEU A 672 13.07 -0.07 -18.88
N HIS A 673 13.16 -0.61 -17.67
CA HIS A 673 12.09 -1.35 -17.02
C HIS A 673 11.86 -0.87 -15.60
N TRP A 674 10.60 -0.74 -15.19
CA TRP A 674 10.23 -0.43 -13.80
C TRP A 674 8.87 -1.03 -13.43
N GLY A 675 8.54 -1.01 -12.14
CA GLY A 675 7.26 -1.49 -11.62
C GLY A 675 6.15 -0.43 -11.63
N PHE A 676 4.91 -0.89 -11.71
CA PHE A 676 3.69 -0.10 -11.51
C PHE A 676 3.12 -0.36 -10.10
N PRO A 677 2.59 0.64 -9.35
CA PRO A 677 2.26 2.01 -9.78
C PRO A 677 3.46 2.96 -9.86
N ASP A 678 3.50 3.81 -10.90
CA ASP A 678 4.52 4.85 -11.16
C ASP A 678 3.93 6.28 -11.17
N THR A 679 2.79 6.51 -10.52
CA THR A 679 2.04 7.78 -10.65
C THR A 679 2.85 9.01 -10.27
N GLY A 680 2.90 9.95 -11.22
CA GLY A 680 3.60 11.23 -11.10
C GLY A 680 5.11 11.12 -11.28
N PHE A 681 5.63 9.91 -11.49
CA PHE A 681 6.99 9.71 -11.97
C PHE A 681 7.02 9.73 -13.50
N GLU A 682 7.97 10.48 -14.05
CA GLU A 682 8.26 10.48 -15.48
C GLU A 682 9.72 10.12 -15.73
N LEU A 683 9.97 9.57 -16.92
CA LEU A 683 11.31 9.20 -17.33
C LEU A 683 12.12 10.45 -17.65
N ALA A 684 13.28 10.57 -17.01
CA ALA A 684 14.18 11.70 -17.12
C ALA A 684 15.58 11.21 -17.49
N ALA A 685 16.27 11.96 -18.35
CA ALA A 685 17.60 11.65 -18.84
C ALA A 685 18.53 12.87 -18.81
N LYS A 686 19.84 12.62 -18.62
CA LYS A 686 20.92 13.61 -18.82
C LYS A 686 22.24 12.94 -19.19
N ALA A 687 23.13 13.69 -19.84
CA ALA A 687 24.40 13.14 -20.34
C ALA A 687 25.51 13.09 -19.28
N ASP A 688 25.54 14.05 -18.35
CA ASP A 688 26.60 14.17 -17.34
C ASP A 688 26.05 14.62 -16.00
N LEU A 689 26.01 13.72 -15.01
CA LEU A 689 25.52 14.00 -13.65
C LEU A 689 26.21 15.20 -12.98
N GLY A 690 27.51 15.44 -13.26
CA GLY A 690 28.30 16.50 -12.66
C GLY A 690 28.02 17.90 -13.22
N ASN A 691 27.48 17.99 -14.43
CA ASN A 691 27.07 19.26 -14.99
C ASN A 691 25.72 19.71 -14.39
N LEU A 692 25.78 20.61 -13.40
CA LEU A 692 24.61 21.15 -12.71
C LEU A 692 23.87 22.24 -13.51
N ALA A 693 24.48 22.80 -14.54
CA ALA A 693 23.84 23.81 -15.39
C ALA A 693 22.82 23.19 -16.38
N VAL A 694 22.92 21.88 -16.64
CA VAL A 694 21.99 21.15 -17.51
C VAL A 694 21.00 20.36 -16.64
N PRO A 695 19.70 20.75 -16.63
CA PRO A 695 18.67 20.00 -15.93
C PRO A 695 18.40 18.65 -16.62
N PHE A 696 17.77 17.73 -15.89
CA PHE A 696 17.20 16.54 -16.50
C PHE A 696 16.07 16.93 -17.47
N LYS A 697 15.98 16.21 -18.59
CA LYS A 697 14.92 16.33 -19.59
C LYS A 697 14.34 14.95 -19.91
N SER A 698 13.10 14.88 -20.37
CA SER A 698 12.49 13.66 -20.88
C SER A 698 13.25 13.17 -22.11
N PRO A 699 13.30 11.85 -22.38
CA PRO A 699 13.89 11.37 -23.63
C PRO A 699 13.18 11.88 -24.89
N ALA A 700 11.89 12.22 -24.80
CA ALA A 700 11.13 12.81 -25.92
C ALA A 700 11.61 14.23 -26.27
N TYR A 701 12.09 15.01 -25.29
CA TYR A 701 12.68 16.32 -25.56
C TYR A 701 13.90 16.23 -26.47
N PHE A 702 14.75 15.23 -26.30
CA PHE A 702 15.97 15.10 -27.12
C PHE A 702 15.68 14.81 -28.59
N THR A 703 14.51 14.22 -28.92
CA THR A 703 14.04 14.05 -30.31
C THR A 703 13.29 15.28 -30.84
N GLY A 704 13.18 16.36 -30.07
CA GLY A 704 12.30 17.49 -30.38
C GLY A 704 10.83 17.07 -30.43
N TYR A 705 10.43 16.08 -29.63
CA TYR A 705 9.10 15.46 -29.63
C TYR A 705 8.68 14.87 -30.98
N ASN A 706 9.66 14.45 -31.79
CA ASN A 706 9.39 13.83 -33.09
C ASN A 706 8.62 12.51 -32.91
N THR A 707 7.40 12.49 -33.44
CA THR A 707 6.48 11.34 -33.37
C THR A 707 6.92 10.16 -34.23
N ASN A 708 7.87 10.35 -35.15
CA ASN A 708 8.43 9.28 -35.98
C ASN A 708 9.55 8.49 -35.27
N THR A 709 10.09 9.01 -34.16
CA THR A 709 11.07 8.30 -33.31
C THR A 709 10.61 8.31 -31.86
N PRO A 710 9.41 7.76 -31.55
CA PRO A 710 8.84 7.87 -30.24
C PRO A 710 9.61 6.98 -29.25
N VAL A 711 9.68 7.44 -28.00
CA VAL A 711 10.01 6.55 -26.88
C VAL A 711 8.83 5.60 -26.73
N LEU A 712 9.03 4.33 -27.06
CA LEU A 712 7.94 3.36 -27.03
C LEU A 712 7.75 2.85 -25.60
N LYS A 713 6.71 3.32 -24.92
CA LYS A 713 6.28 2.84 -23.60
C LYS A 713 5.23 1.74 -23.73
N ARG A 714 5.36 0.70 -22.92
CA ARG A 714 4.37 -0.38 -22.74
C ARG A 714 4.19 -0.66 -21.26
N THR A 715 2.94 -0.77 -20.83
CA THR A 715 2.57 -1.18 -19.47
C THR A 715 1.69 -2.42 -19.58
N LEU A 716 2.16 -3.54 -19.03
CA LEU A 716 1.46 -4.82 -19.04
C LEU A 716 1.56 -5.44 -17.66
N GLY A 717 0.42 -5.70 -17.02
CA GLY A 717 0.38 -6.14 -15.63
C GLY A 717 1.03 -5.10 -14.71
N THR A 718 1.98 -5.53 -13.87
CA THR A 718 2.76 -4.65 -12.99
C THR A 718 4.05 -4.14 -13.62
N ARG A 719 4.32 -4.45 -14.89
CA ARG A 719 5.58 -4.17 -15.58
C ARG A 719 5.42 -3.00 -16.53
N VAL A 720 6.37 -2.08 -16.48
CA VAL A 720 6.51 -1.00 -17.45
C VAL A 720 7.84 -1.16 -18.18
N SER A 721 7.80 -1.03 -19.51
CA SER A 721 8.99 -1.08 -20.37
C SER A 721 9.00 0.12 -21.32
N ALA A 722 10.17 0.76 -21.47
CA ALA A 722 10.38 1.84 -22.42
C ALA A 722 11.57 1.52 -23.34
N LEU A 723 11.36 1.55 -24.65
CA LEU A 723 12.41 1.44 -25.65
C LEU A 723 12.94 2.84 -25.97
N ILE A 724 14.23 3.04 -25.79
CA ILE A 724 14.89 4.32 -26.03
C ILE A 724 15.54 4.31 -27.40
N PRO A 725 15.05 5.10 -28.38
CA PRO A 725 15.74 5.26 -29.65
C PRO A 725 17.03 6.08 -29.47
N GLN A 726 18.00 5.88 -30.36
CA GLN A 726 19.30 6.56 -30.34
C GLN A 726 19.14 8.09 -30.35
N ALA A 727 18.14 8.60 -31.08
CA ALA A 727 17.82 10.02 -31.16
C ALA A 727 17.27 10.60 -29.84
N ALA A 728 16.77 9.76 -28.93
CA ALA A 728 16.26 10.18 -27.62
C ALA A 728 17.34 10.14 -26.52
N LEU A 729 18.59 9.84 -26.88
CA LEU A 729 19.70 9.90 -25.93
C LEU A 729 20.03 11.35 -25.56
N PRO A 730 20.39 11.61 -24.29
CA PRO A 730 20.69 12.95 -23.84
C PRO A 730 21.93 13.52 -24.54
N THR A 731 21.89 14.82 -24.81
CA THR A 731 22.94 15.55 -25.53
C THR A 731 23.91 16.23 -24.55
N LEU A 732 25.15 16.46 -24.98
CA LEU A 732 26.18 17.07 -24.13
C LEU A 732 25.77 18.45 -23.58
N ASN A 733 25.09 19.24 -24.40
CA ASN A 733 24.64 20.59 -24.07
C ASN A 733 23.22 20.63 -23.48
N GLY A 734 22.54 19.48 -23.37
CA GLY A 734 21.17 19.41 -22.86
C GLY A 734 20.10 19.97 -23.80
N LEU A 735 20.43 20.28 -25.07
CA LEU A 735 19.49 20.80 -26.06
C LEU A 735 18.90 19.67 -26.92
N SER A 736 17.68 19.87 -27.41
CA SER A 736 17.04 18.96 -28.35
C SER A 736 17.82 18.87 -29.67
N ASN A 737 17.85 17.68 -30.29
CA ASN A 737 18.56 17.41 -31.54
C ASN A 737 20.08 17.76 -31.54
N GLY A 738 20.68 17.93 -30.36
CA GLY A 738 22.11 18.21 -30.20
C GLY A 738 23.00 16.96 -30.35
N VAL A 739 24.29 17.14 -30.12
CA VAL A 739 25.26 16.03 -30.16
C VAL A 739 25.04 15.11 -28.95
N PRO A 740 24.78 13.80 -29.15
CA PRO A 740 24.61 12.85 -28.06
C PRO A 740 25.82 12.80 -27.14
N GLY A 741 25.58 12.68 -25.83
CA GLY A 741 26.64 12.48 -24.85
C GLY A 741 27.30 11.11 -24.96
N ASN A 742 28.55 11.02 -24.48
CA ASN A 742 29.26 9.74 -24.34
C ASN A 742 28.69 8.86 -23.21
N ALA A 743 27.89 9.46 -22.32
CA ALA A 743 27.17 8.79 -21.25
C ALA A 743 25.70 9.22 -21.28
N ALA A 744 24.83 8.36 -20.75
CA ALA A 744 23.41 8.63 -20.58
C ALA A 744 22.95 8.08 -19.24
N PHE A 745 22.42 8.97 -18.40
CA PHE A 745 21.87 8.63 -17.10
C PHE A 745 20.36 8.77 -17.17
N PHE A 746 19.65 7.75 -16.71
CA PHE A 746 18.20 7.75 -16.65
C PHE A 746 17.74 7.68 -15.20
N ARG A 747 16.64 8.35 -14.88
CA ARG A 747 15.93 8.19 -13.61
C ARG A 747 14.43 8.34 -13.81
N LEU A 748 13.66 7.82 -12.85
CA LEU A 748 12.27 8.22 -12.67
C LEU A 748 12.25 9.45 -11.77
N GLN A 749 11.58 10.52 -12.20
CA GLN A 749 11.54 11.80 -11.50
C GLN A 749 10.10 12.20 -11.17
N LYS A 750 9.86 12.65 -9.93
CA LYS A 750 8.57 13.20 -9.47
C LYS A 750 8.78 14.58 -8.82
N PRO A 751 8.13 15.66 -9.29
CA PRO A 751 7.39 15.72 -10.56
C PRO A 751 8.33 15.48 -11.75
N GLY A 752 7.76 15.17 -12.91
CA GLY A 752 8.52 14.97 -14.14
C GLY A 752 9.40 16.17 -14.52
N PRO A 753 10.33 16.01 -15.47
CA PRO A 753 11.16 17.10 -15.96
C PRO A 753 10.35 18.32 -16.41
N SER A 754 10.77 19.53 -16.00
CA SER A 754 10.24 20.77 -16.54
C SER A 754 10.95 21.09 -17.85
N GLU A 755 10.22 21.06 -18.97
CA GLU A 755 10.79 21.09 -20.32
C GLU A 755 10.73 22.43 -21.00
#